data_AF-A0A812VPI9-F1
#
_entry.id   AF-A0A812VPI9-F1
#
_cell.length_a   1.000
_cell.length_b   1.000
_cell.length_c   1.000
_cell.angle_alpha   90.00
_cell.angle_beta   90.00
_cell.angle_gamma   90.00
#
_symmetry.space_group_name_H-M   'P 1'
#
loop_
_entity.id
_entity.type
_entity.pdbx_description
1 polymer ?
#
loop_
_entity_poly.entity_id
_entity_poly.type
_entity_poly.pdbx_seq_one_letter_code
_entity_poly.pdbx_strand_id
1 'polypeptide(L)'
;MTDTDLAQFRESTRAWLADNFPASLANKMLGYERISDPEMAQQLEVWRQKLAEQGWGAPTWPKEYGGAALSQPEARVIAQEMGKIGAMNPIPLLAGMGVTMVGPTVLEYGTDEQKQKHLPGIASGEVRWCLGLSEPNAGSDLASLATKAVDEGDYFVLNGQKIWTSGADISQWCGALVRTDSNAKKRDGISFVMLPMDQEGVQTKPIRLIAGASPFCETFFTDARAEKADLLGDLNDGWSVVKRLLQHERQSQTSARGAPTNKADSLQEVAKKYVGTDGEGRLADADLRTRIANHLMDAQAHGLTVARITAEARGNPKVSAAASILKNSATKVAQTKSELTMELMGNQGIGWEGDHFTADELNNVRDWLSGKAISIYGGSYEVQNNIISKNILGLPAKSWVTEQSPVLKFRQMRDSGVELKYTPTTWNAMVEMGWTGILVPEEFGGSDLGYLTFGVVLEELGRQLTASPLFASALVGTSAILLAGNDKQKQALLPKVVDGSEILTLAVDETARHAPAQIALQATASDGGFKLQGEKTFVMEGMAATTFIVAARTSGTAGNEAGITLFCVAADAAGLTRAPIHTVDSRGHAHLKFDDVFVSADSVLGQVDAGYADLQAVLDRASAGLAAEMLGTAAQAFDMTLEYLKTREQFGRVIGSFQALGHRAAELYTAMELARSCAEHALQAIDSHADNLAEVCSLSKCRVGEFLHVMSNQLIQIHGGIGMTDEFDAGFYLKRARVLETAFGNQAYHRDRGTPVGIAVQELMKYAGVETDHIAIRTSYYQGIDKTDNQVQVHNLGYLLEHLNYDNSVLIVDDVFDRGRSIEAIISELERLTRRNLPKDIRIATVWFKPEKNVTALSPDYYVHETNRWLVFPHELDGLTDEEVRGWLMASEVTLLLERYKQGDTGAFNALAELIYPQLKSMAQRRTRGEGGLGATMLVNETFLKLLSGGELKFEDRQQFFALAASIMRQVIVDEVRYVTAQKRSGSEHTFTDAKIADPAHEEAEFLLQVDQLLEHLERDDEQLARVFECRYFAGFTTAETSEALGISTRSVERMWASARERIAALMQDSTR
;
A
#
# COMPACT_ATOMS: atom_id res chain seq x y z
N MET A 1 16.43 16.33 -21.85
CA MET A 1 17.29 15.53 -20.96
C MET A 1 17.12 14.09 -21.37
N THR A 2 18.20 13.36 -21.53
CA THR A 2 18.15 11.91 -21.82
C THR A 2 18.07 11.13 -20.51
N ASP A 3 17.55 9.89 -20.53
CA ASP A 3 17.53 9.04 -19.32
C ASP A 3 18.94 8.77 -18.77
N THR A 4 19.95 8.77 -19.64
CA THR A 4 21.36 8.64 -19.28
C THR A 4 21.85 9.81 -18.42
N ASP A 5 21.41 11.04 -18.71
CA ASP A 5 21.79 12.23 -17.92
C ASP A 5 21.23 12.15 -16.49
N LEU A 6 20.00 11.65 -16.33
CA LEU A 6 19.35 11.48 -15.02
C LEU A 6 19.97 10.36 -14.18
N ALA A 7 20.39 9.26 -14.81
CA ALA A 7 21.07 8.17 -14.13
C ALA A 7 22.42 8.63 -13.56
N GLN A 8 23.21 9.38 -14.35
CA GLN A 8 24.48 9.94 -13.89
C GLN A 8 24.28 10.96 -12.76
N PHE A 9 23.25 11.80 -12.86
CA PHE A 9 22.90 12.74 -11.79
C PHE A 9 22.51 11.99 -10.50
N ARG A 10 21.75 10.90 -10.59
CA ARG A 10 21.39 10.05 -9.45
C ARG A 10 22.62 9.46 -8.76
N GLU A 11 23.56 8.92 -9.52
CA GLU A 11 24.80 8.37 -8.97
C GLU A 11 25.61 9.44 -8.22
N SER A 12 25.78 10.61 -8.83
CA SER A 12 26.48 11.74 -8.19
C SER A 12 25.78 12.23 -6.92
N THR A 13 24.44 12.24 -6.92
CA THR A 13 23.62 12.60 -5.77
C THR A 13 23.81 11.59 -4.64
N ARG A 14 23.77 10.29 -4.95
CA ARG A 14 23.97 9.20 -3.99
C ARG A 14 25.35 9.28 -3.34
N ALA A 15 26.41 9.47 -4.15
CA ALA A 15 27.76 9.62 -3.64
C ALA A 15 27.90 10.83 -2.71
N TRP A 16 27.36 11.99 -3.13
CA TRP A 16 27.39 13.19 -2.31
C TRP A 16 26.65 13.00 -0.97
N LEU A 17 25.47 12.36 -0.99
CA LEU A 17 24.71 12.08 0.21
C LEU A 17 25.46 11.16 1.18
N ALA A 18 26.11 10.10 0.67
CA ALA A 18 26.91 9.19 1.48
C ALA A 18 28.09 9.90 2.18
N ASP A 19 28.74 10.86 1.51
CA ASP A 19 29.86 11.61 2.07
C ASP A 19 29.43 12.71 3.06
N ASN A 20 28.18 13.17 2.95
CA ASN A 20 27.77 14.43 3.60
C ASN A 20 26.68 14.32 4.64
N PHE A 21 25.80 13.32 4.56
CA PHE A 21 24.68 13.15 5.48
C PHE A 21 25.14 12.59 6.84
N PRO A 22 24.86 13.26 7.97
CA PRO A 22 25.17 12.73 9.29
C PRO A 22 24.26 11.53 9.62
N ALA A 23 24.84 10.33 9.75
CA ALA A 23 24.08 9.09 10.01
C ALA A 23 23.22 9.12 11.29
N SER A 24 23.61 9.93 12.29
CA SER A 24 22.86 10.16 13.52
C SER A 24 21.49 10.83 13.32
N LEU A 25 21.30 11.53 12.18
CA LEU A 25 20.04 12.17 11.81
C LEU A 25 19.11 11.23 11.03
N ALA A 26 19.57 10.03 10.66
CA ALA A 26 18.76 9.08 9.90
C ALA A 26 17.46 8.73 10.65
N ASN A 27 16.33 8.80 9.94
CA ASN A 27 14.99 8.45 10.46
C ASN A 27 14.53 9.27 11.68
N LYS A 28 15.18 10.40 11.97
CA LYS A 28 14.73 11.34 13.01
C LYS A 28 13.66 12.25 12.45
N MET A 29 12.59 12.49 13.24
CA MET A 29 11.55 13.45 12.88
C MET A 29 11.82 14.82 13.50
N LEU A 30 11.70 15.86 12.69
CA LEU A 30 11.71 17.25 13.17
C LEU A 30 10.27 17.73 13.37
N GLY A 31 9.93 17.99 14.63
CA GLY A 31 8.71 18.70 14.98
C GLY A 31 8.86 20.21 14.85
N TYR A 32 7.79 20.94 15.18
CA TYR A 32 7.85 22.40 15.39
C TYR A 32 8.60 22.80 16.67
N GLU A 33 8.86 21.83 17.55
CA GLU A 33 9.58 22.05 18.79
C GLU A 33 11.08 22.19 18.53
N ARG A 34 11.74 23.06 19.32
CA ARG A 34 13.20 23.18 19.26
C ARG A 34 13.82 21.84 19.66
N ILE A 35 14.78 21.38 18.86
CA ILE A 35 15.65 20.27 19.23
C ILE A 35 16.36 20.67 20.51
N SER A 36 16.01 20.00 21.61
CA SER A 36 16.54 20.28 22.94
C SER A 36 17.94 19.68 23.13
N ASP A 37 18.29 18.67 22.33
CA ASP A 37 19.61 18.05 22.29
C ASP A 37 20.62 18.95 21.53
N PRO A 38 21.63 19.51 22.20
CA PRO A 38 22.61 20.40 21.58
C PRO A 38 23.44 19.73 20.48
N GLU A 39 23.73 18.43 20.61
CA GLU A 39 24.56 17.71 19.64
C GLU A 39 23.78 17.49 18.34
N MET A 40 22.51 17.09 18.46
CA MET A 40 21.61 16.95 17.32
C MET A 40 21.34 18.29 16.63
N ALA A 41 21.18 19.37 17.38
CA ALA A 41 21.01 20.71 16.83
C ALA A 41 22.23 21.15 16.00
N GLN A 42 23.45 20.86 16.48
CA GLN A 42 24.68 21.15 15.76
C GLN A 42 24.80 20.35 14.46
N GLN A 43 24.50 19.05 14.51
CA GLN A 43 24.54 18.18 13.32
C GLN A 43 23.50 18.60 12.27
N LEU A 44 22.31 19.00 12.72
CA LEU A 44 21.27 19.50 11.81
C LEU A 44 21.69 20.80 11.13
N GLU A 45 22.35 21.70 11.86
CA GLU A 45 22.87 22.95 11.30
C GLU A 45 23.95 22.70 10.24
N VAL A 46 24.89 21.79 10.52
CA VAL A 46 25.89 21.36 9.52
C VAL A 46 25.21 20.78 8.28
N TRP A 47 24.19 19.94 8.47
CA TRP A 47 23.46 19.35 7.37
C TRP A 47 22.70 20.40 6.54
N ARG A 48 22.04 21.36 7.19
CA ARG A 48 21.39 22.51 6.54
C ARG A 48 22.38 23.29 5.68
N GLN A 49 23.56 23.61 6.23
CA GLN A 49 24.59 24.37 5.51
C GLN A 49 25.04 23.65 4.24
N LYS A 50 25.36 22.35 4.33
CA LYS A 50 25.76 21.56 3.16
C LYS A 50 24.68 21.53 2.07
N LEU A 51 23.41 21.43 2.46
CA LEU A 51 22.29 21.48 1.51
C LEU A 51 22.12 22.86 0.88
N ALA A 52 22.31 23.93 1.66
CA ALA A 52 22.25 25.30 1.17
C ALA A 52 23.37 25.57 0.16
N GLU A 53 24.61 25.11 0.43
CA GLU A 53 25.76 25.25 -0.47
C GLU A 53 25.55 24.53 -1.82
N GLN A 54 24.87 23.38 -1.81
CA GLN A 54 24.46 22.69 -3.04
C GLN A 54 23.24 23.32 -3.74
N GLY A 55 22.58 24.29 -3.10
CA GLY A 55 21.31 24.86 -3.57
C GLY A 55 20.12 23.90 -3.47
N TRP A 56 20.24 22.83 -2.68
CA TRP A 56 19.23 21.78 -2.54
C TRP A 56 18.09 22.16 -1.60
N GLY A 57 18.17 23.29 -0.90
CA GLY A 57 17.05 23.85 -0.14
C GLY A 57 15.89 24.30 -1.03
N ALA A 58 16.21 24.84 -2.21
CA ALA A 58 15.26 25.14 -3.28
C ALA A 58 15.83 24.71 -4.65
N PRO A 59 15.86 23.40 -4.96
CA PRO A 59 16.63 22.85 -6.08
C PRO A 59 16.33 23.48 -7.43
N THR A 60 15.06 23.84 -7.68
CA THR A 60 14.60 24.36 -8.97
C THR A 60 14.67 25.87 -9.09
N TRP A 61 15.11 26.60 -8.05
CA TRP A 61 15.24 28.06 -8.11
C TRP A 61 16.54 28.46 -8.82
N PRO A 62 16.62 29.68 -9.40
CA PRO A 62 17.84 30.18 -10.02
C PRO A 62 19.03 30.20 -9.05
N LYS A 63 20.24 29.94 -9.58
CA LYS A 63 21.49 29.91 -8.79
C LYS A 63 21.82 31.24 -8.13
N GLU A 64 21.53 32.34 -8.81
CA GLU A 64 21.73 33.70 -8.30
C GLU A 64 20.90 34.01 -7.03
N TYR A 65 19.89 33.19 -6.72
CA TYR A 65 19.04 33.32 -5.54
C TYR A 65 19.22 32.17 -4.53
N GLY A 66 20.30 31.41 -4.64
CA GLY A 66 20.63 30.32 -3.71
C GLY A 66 20.00 28.95 -4.04
N GLY A 67 19.34 28.81 -5.20
CA GLY A 67 18.90 27.52 -5.71
C GLY A 67 19.97 26.80 -6.54
N ALA A 68 19.67 25.61 -7.05
CA ALA A 68 20.58 24.84 -7.89
C ALA A 68 20.30 24.98 -9.40
N ALA A 69 19.21 25.66 -9.78
CA ALA A 69 18.66 25.75 -11.13
C ALA A 69 18.44 24.37 -11.79
N LEU A 70 18.07 23.38 -10.99
CA LEU A 70 17.79 22.03 -11.45
C LEU A 70 16.40 21.94 -12.07
N SER A 71 16.25 20.99 -12.96
CA SER A 71 14.95 20.59 -13.51
C SER A 71 14.11 19.87 -12.45
N GLN A 72 12.78 19.82 -12.67
CA GLN A 72 11.87 19.06 -11.79
C GLN A 72 12.23 17.57 -11.67
N PRO A 73 12.65 16.86 -12.75
CA PRO A 73 13.16 15.50 -12.64
C PRO A 73 14.40 15.35 -11.75
N GLU A 74 15.38 16.25 -11.84
CA GLU A 74 16.58 16.23 -11.00
C GLU A 74 16.23 16.48 -9.52
N ALA A 75 15.34 17.44 -9.24
CA ALA A 75 14.85 17.69 -7.89
C ALA A 75 14.16 16.44 -7.27
N ARG A 76 13.43 15.66 -8.07
CA ARG A 76 12.85 14.38 -7.63
C ARG A 76 13.91 13.33 -7.33
N VAL A 77 14.99 13.27 -8.13
CA VAL A 77 16.10 12.36 -7.87
C VAL A 77 16.74 12.65 -6.51
N ILE A 78 16.98 13.92 -6.17
CA ILE A 78 17.48 14.32 -4.84
C ILE A 78 16.57 13.80 -3.73
N ALA A 79 15.27 14.05 -3.84
CA ALA A 79 14.30 13.61 -2.83
C ALA A 79 14.25 12.07 -2.68
N GLN A 80 14.34 11.34 -3.80
CA GLN A 80 14.36 9.87 -3.79
C GLN A 80 15.61 9.31 -3.12
N GLU A 81 16.80 9.80 -3.48
CA GLU A 81 18.05 9.29 -2.89
C GLU A 81 18.20 9.71 -1.42
N MET A 82 17.72 10.89 -1.01
CA MET A 82 17.62 11.24 0.42
C MET A 82 16.71 10.27 1.18
N GLY A 83 15.53 9.96 0.63
CA GLY A 83 14.58 9.04 1.25
C GLY A 83 15.15 7.65 1.48
N LYS A 84 15.97 7.13 0.55
CA LYS A 84 16.60 5.80 0.65
C LYS A 84 17.52 5.64 1.86
N ILE A 85 18.18 6.71 2.28
CA ILE A 85 19.13 6.68 3.42
C ILE A 85 18.51 7.22 4.71
N GLY A 86 17.19 7.46 4.73
CA GLY A 86 16.51 8.06 5.87
C GLY A 86 16.88 9.53 6.11
N ALA A 87 17.45 10.21 5.11
CA ALA A 87 17.78 11.63 5.17
C ALA A 87 16.54 12.48 4.89
N MET A 88 16.55 13.69 5.46
CA MET A 88 15.53 14.71 5.21
C MET A 88 16.17 16.02 4.79
N ASN A 89 15.43 16.84 4.05
CA ASN A 89 15.80 18.23 3.83
C ASN A 89 15.11 19.11 4.90
N PRO A 90 15.84 19.68 5.86
CA PRO A 90 15.25 20.52 6.91
C PRO A 90 14.91 21.93 6.44
N ILE A 91 15.46 22.39 5.32
CA ILE A 91 15.34 23.79 4.87
C ILE A 91 13.87 24.21 4.65
N PRO A 92 13.00 23.45 3.95
CA PRO A 92 11.60 23.81 3.83
C PRO A 92 10.87 23.99 5.17
N LEU A 93 11.23 23.20 6.20
CA LEU A 93 10.68 23.36 7.54
C LEU A 93 11.26 24.60 8.23
N LEU A 94 12.58 24.79 8.18
CA LEU A 94 13.26 25.91 8.83
C LEU A 94 12.85 27.26 8.24
N ALA A 95 12.69 27.34 6.91
CA ALA A 95 12.21 28.53 6.20
C ALA A 95 10.72 28.85 6.44
N GLY A 96 9.96 27.98 7.11
CA GLY A 96 8.53 28.16 7.33
C GLY A 96 7.76 28.22 6.01
N MET A 97 6.99 29.30 5.79
CA MET A 97 6.24 29.52 4.55
C MET A 97 7.13 30.03 3.39
N GLY A 98 8.44 30.14 3.60
CA GLY A 98 9.40 30.71 2.66
C GLY A 98 9.50 29.92 1.36
N VAL A 99 9.93 28.65 1.41
CA VAL A 99 10.24 27.85 0.21
C VAL A 99 8.97 27.50 -0.59
N THR A 100 7.86 27.27 0.09
CA THR A 100 6.64 26.72 -0.52
C THR A 100 5.66 27.76 -1.03
N MET A 101 5.64 28.97 -0.45
CA MET A 101 4.60 29.97 -0.70
C MET A 101 5.18 31.36 -0.99
N VAL A 102 5.95 31.93 -0.06
CA VAL A 102 6.44 33.32 -0.17
C VAL A 102 7.46 33.45 -1.29
N GLY A 103 8.50 32.62 -1.27
CA GLY A 103 9.59 32.68 -2.23
C GLY A 103 9.18 32.52 -3.69
N PRO A 104 8.33 31.52 -4.05
CA PRO A 104 7.77 31.43 -5.40
C PRO A 104 6.97 32.68 -5.80
N THR A 105 6.26 33.28 -4.85
CA THR A 105 5.52 34.53 -5.09
C THR A 105 6.46 35.72 -5.31
N VAL A 106 7.56 35.82 -4.55
CA VAL A 106 8.61 36.84 -4.74
C VAL A 106 9.37 36.65 -6.05
N LEU A 107 9.60 35.41 -6.48
CA LEU A 107 10.17 35.13 -7.80
C LEU A 107 9.31 35.68 -8.94
N GLU A 108 7.98 35.65 -8.80
CA GLU A 108 7.02 36.08 -9.82
C GLU A 108 6.69 37.58 -9.76
N TYR A 109 6.48 38.14 -8.57
CA TYR A 109 6.02 39.52 -8.36
C TYR A 109 7.09 40.47 -7.81
N GLY A 110 8.22 39.94 -7.33
CA GLY A 110 9.25 40.74 -6.69
C GLY A 110 10.10 41.53 -7.68
N THR A 111 10.56 42.70 -7.25
CA THR A 111 11.65 43.40 -7.95
C THR A 111 12.97 42.65 -7.81
N ASP A 112 13.97 42.97 -8.62
CA ASP A 112 15.27 42.31 -8.54
C ASP A 112 15.95 42.56 -7.19
N GLU A 113 15.77 43.75 -6.60
CA GLU A 113 16.23 44.06 -5.24
C GLU A 113 15.53 43.19 -4.18
N GLN A 114 14.21 42.99 -4.29
CA GLN A 114 13.46 42.13 -3.37
C GLN A 114 13.88 40.67 -3.49
N LYS A 115 14.10 40.18 -4.71
CA LYS A 115 14.59 38.81 -4.97
C LYS A 115 15.97 38.60 -4.34
N GLN A 116 16.90 39.52 -4.57
CA GLN A 116 18.25 39.46 -4.00
C GLN A 116 18.25 39.56 -2.48
N LYS A 117 17.35 40.37 -1.90
CA LYS A 117 17.23 40.54 -0.44
C LYS A 117 16.66 39.31 0.26
N HIS A 118 15.64 38.66 -0.29
CA HIS A 118 14.85 37.68 0.45
C HIS A 118 15.12 36.22 0.07
N LEU A 119 15.32 35.92 -1.22
CA LEU A 119 15.36 34.53 -1.69
C LEU A 119 16.58 33.74 -1.18
N PRO A 120 17.81 34.29 -1.10
CA PRO A 120 18.96 33.54 -0.59
C PRO A 120 18.79 33.05 0.85
N GLY A 121 18.21 33.89 1.73
CA GLY A 121 17.93 33.52 3.12
C GLY A 121 16.83 32.45 3.24
N ILE A 122 15.86 32.47 2.33
CA ILE A 122 14.82 31.43 2.25
C ILE A 122 15.40 30.11 1.74
N ALA A 123 16.15 30.14 0.64
CA ALA A 123 16.70 28.96 -0.02
C ALA A 123 17.74 28.22 0.83
N SER A 124 18.39 28.91 1.78
CA SER A 124 19.31 28.33 2.75
C SER A 124 18.65 27.87 4.04
N GLY A 125 17.43 28.33 4.33
CA GLY A 125 16.73 28.06 5.60
C GLY A 125 17.20 28.91 6.79
N GLU A 126 18.03 29.93 6.55
CA GLU A 126 18.50 30.87 7.59
C GLU A 126 17.45 31.89 7.99
N VAL A 127 16.54 32.20 7.05
CA VAL A 127 15.46 33.16 7.26
C VAL A 127 14.13 32.43 7.19
N ARG A 128 13.45 32.39 8.33
CA ARG A 128 12.11 31.83 8.47
C ARG A 128 11.03 32.88 8.20
N TRP A 129 10.00 32.45 7.46
CA TRP A 129 8.87 33.28 7.08
C TRP A 129 7.55 32.77 7.64
N CYS A 130 6.71 33.70 8.07
CA CYS A 130 5.30 33.47 8.36
C CYS A 130 4.38 34.31 7.46
N LEU A 131 3.07 34.02 7.52
CA LEU A 131 2.05 34.69 6.71
C LEU A 131 0.90 35.21 7.56
N GLY A 132 0.73 36.53 7.56
CA GLY A 132 -0.36 37.23 8.23
C GLY A 132 -1.55 37.48 7.29
N LEU A 133 -2.34 36.44 7.01
CA LEU A 133 -3.52 36.54 6.15
C LEU A 133 -4.80 36.75 6.98
N SER A 134 -5.21 35.73 7.72
CA SER A 134 -6.48 35.67 8.44
C SER A 134 -6.53 36.59 9.67
N GLU A 135 -7.73 37.06 9.97
CA GLU A 135 -8.06 37.89 11.13
C GLU A 135 -9.20 37.25 11.93
N PRO A 136 -9.40 37.61 13.21
CA PRO A 136 -10.50 37.05 14.03
C PRO A 136 -11.87 37.10 13.36
N ASN A 137 -12.12 38.14 12.56
CA ASN A 137 -13.38 38.34 11.83
C ASN A 137 -13.27 38.10 10.31
N ALA A 138 -12.10 37.70 9.79
CA ALA A 138 -11.86 37.52 8.35
C ALA A 138 -10.94 36.32 8.06
N GLY A 139 -11.55 35.13 7.92
CA GLY A 139 -10.89 33.90 7.46
C GLY A 139 -11.36 33.51 6.05
N SER A 140 -12.52 32.84 5.97
CA SER A 140 -13.11 32.40 4.69
C SER A 140 -13.53 33.55 3.77
N ASP A 141 -13.93 34.70 4.34
CA ASP A 141 -14.10 35.97 3.60
C ASP A 141 -12.87 36.86 3.79
N LEU A 142 -11.72 36.37 3.32
CA LEU A 142 -10.42 37.06 3.46
C LEU A 142 -10.44 38.50 2.93
N ALA A 143 -11.31 38.81 1.95
CA ALA A 143 -11.46 40.15 1.39
C ALA A 143 -12.02 41.18 2.38
N SER A 144 -12.59 40.73 3.50
CA SER A 144 -13.12 41.58 4.57
C SER A 144 -12.11 41.91 5.67
N LEU A 145 -10.82 41.59 5.46
CA LEU A 145 -9.75 41.98 6.40
C LEU A 145 -9.75 43.48 6.70
N ALA A 146 -9.37 43.83 7.92
CA ALA A 146 -9.41 45.17 8.48
C ALA A 146 -8.06 45.69 8.97
N THR A 147 -7.01 44.85 9.06
CA THR A 147 -5.64 45.32 9.36
C THR A 147 -5.25 46.40 8.38
N LYS A 148 -4.94 47.60 8.87
CA LYS A 148 -4.67 48.78 8.04
C LYS A 148 -3.18 48.98 7.89
N ALA A 149 -2.78 49.50 6.72
CA ALA A 149 -1.46 50.05 6.47
C ALA A 149 -1.64 51.51 6.04
N VAL A 150 -1.21 52.45 6.87
CA VAL A 150 -1.28 53.90 6.61
C VAL A 150 0.02 54.35 5.96
N ASP A 151 -0.08 55.08 4.85
CA ASP A 151 1.07 55.61 4.10
C ASP A 151 1.69 56.82 4.83
N GLU A 152 2.98 56.73 5.19
CA GLU A 152 3.77 57.78 5.83
C GLU A 152 4.96 58.23 4.95
N GLY A 153 4.80 58.17 3.63
CA GLY A 153 5.82 58.63 2.68
C GLY A 153 6.74 57.51 2.21
N ASP A 154 7.77 57.17 2.99
CA ASP A 154 8.76 56.14 2.61
C ASP A 154 8.40 54.73 3.13
N TYR A 155 7.47 54.65 4.08
CA TYR A 155 7.03 53.42 4.73
C TYR A 155 5.52 53.44 5.02
N PHE A 156 4.99 52.29 5.42
CA PHE A 156 3.65 52.10 5.94
C PHE A 156 3.66 51.83 7.45
N VAL A 157 2.66 52.35 8.15
CA VAL A 157 2.36 52.05 9.56
C VAL A 157 1.19 51.08 9.63
N LEU A 158 1.43 49.90 10.19
CA LEU A 158 0.49 48.80 10.27
C LEU A 158 -0.20 48.73 11.64
N ASN A 159 -1.52 48.65 11.62
CA ASN A 159 -2.35 48.51 12.81
C ASN A 159 -3.44 47.47 12.60
N GLY A 160 -3.45 46.43 13.42
CA GLY A 160 -4.44 45.36 13.34
C GLY A 160 -4.02 44.07 14.03
N GLN A 161 -4.79 43.01 13.79
CA GLN A 161 -4.56 41.70 14.39
C GLN A 161 -4.72 40.61 13.32
N LYS A 162 -3.72 39.73 13.26
CA LYS A 162 -3.77 38.47 12.53
C LYS A 162 -3.91 37.30 13.51
N ILE A 163 -4.47 36.21 13.02
CA ILE A 163 -4.66 34.97 13.77
C ILE A 163 -4.39 33.77 12.88
N TRP A 164 -3.97 32.66 13.50
CA TRP A 164 -3.49 31.44 12.82
C TRP A 164 -2.17 31.64 12.07
N THR A 165 -1.37 32.64 12.46
CA THR A 165 -0.07 32.92 11.85
C THR A 165 0.93 31.83 12.27
N SER A 166 1.24 30.91 11.37
CA SER A 166 2.11 29.75 11.69
C SER A 166 3.54 30.19 11.96
N GLY A 167 4.09 29.80 13.12
CA GLY A 167 5.48 30.05 13.53
C GLY A 167 5.87 31.52 13.64
N ALA A 168 4.91 32.43 13.87
CA ALA A 168 5.17 33.87 13.88
C ALA A 168 6.14 34.30 14.99
N ASP A 169 6.13 33.59 16.13
CA ASP A 169 7.00 33.79 17.29
C ASP A 169 8.48 33.46 17.02
N ILE A 170 8.76 32.71 15.96
CA ILE A 170 10.11 32.27 15.59
C ILE A 170 10.50 32.64 14.15
N SER A 171 9.68 33.44 13.47
CA SER A 171 9.94 33.92 12.10
C SER A 171 10.69 35.24 12.13
N GLN A 172 11.59 35.46 11.17
CA GLN A 172 12.30 36.74 11.01
C GLN A 172 11.51 37.71 10.14
N TRP A 173 10.71 37.20 9.21
CA TRP A 173 9.90 38.00 8.29
C TRP A 173 8.46 37.51 8.22
N CYS A 174 7.55 38.44 7.95
CA CYS A 174 6.14 38.15 7.69
C CYS A 174 5.71 38.78 6.37
N GLY A 175 5.03 38.01 5.52
CA GLY A 175 4.18 38.56 4.46
C GLY A 175 2.77 38.78 5.00
N ALA A 176 2.28 40.01 4.99
CA ALA A 176 0.99 40.39 5.55
C ALA A 176 0.05 40.98 4.48
N LEU A 177 -1.20 40.52 4.50
CA LEU A 177 -2.26 41.09 3.67
C LEU A 177 -2.97 42.21 4.45
N VAL A 178 -2.91 43.43 3.94
CA VAL A 178 -3.33 44.65 4.67
C VAL A 178 -4.23 45.52 3.80
N ARG A 179 -5.05 46.34 4.44
CA ARG A 179 -5.92 47.33 3.79
C ARG A 179 -5.20 48.67 3.70
N THR A 180 -4.86 49.06 2.48
CA THR A 180 -4.21 50.33 2.14
C THR A 180 -5.20 51.38 1.64
N ASP A 181 -6.36 50.95 1.12
CA ASP A 181 -7.49 51.85 0.81
C ASP A 181 -8.78 51.30 1.42
N SER A 182 -9.39 52.09 2.32
CA SER A 182 -10.65 51.74 2.98
C SER A 182 -11.90 52.17 2.20
N ASN A 183 -11.75 53.01 1.17
CA ASN A 183 -12.85 53.51 0.33
C ASN A 183 -13.02 52.67 -0.95
N ALA A 184 -11.99 51.93 -1.37
CA ALA A 184 -12.06 51.01 -2.49
C ALA A 184 -13.00 49.81 -2.19
N LYS A 185 -13.54 49.20 -3.25
CA LYS A 185 -14.33 47.97 -3.13
C LYS A 185 -13.47 46.87 -2.48
N LYS A 186 -14.06 46.05 -1.60
CA LYS A 186 -13.38 45.05 -0.73
C LYS A 186 -11.95 44.64 -1.14
N ARG A 187 -11.81 43.99 -2.31
CA ARG A 187 -10.56 43.40 -2.82
C ARG A 187 -9.57 44.43 -3.39
N ASP A 188 -10.09 45.53 -3.90
CA ASP A 188 -9.37 46.53 -4.70
C ASP A 188 -8.66 47.58 -3.83
N GLY A 189 -8.70 47.41 -2.50
CA GLY A 189 -8.01 48.27 -1.53
C GLY A 189 -7.04 47.51 -0.63
N ILE A 190 -6.61 46.32 -1.08
CA ILE A 190 -5.77 45.39 -0.31
C ILE A 190 -4.38 45.35 -0.95
N SER A 191 -3.34 45.40 -0.13
CA SER A 191 -1.93 45.27 -0.54
C SER A 191 -1.24 44.12 0.20
N PHE A 192 -0.18 43.58 -0.40
CA PHE A 192 0.68 42.57 0.24
C PHE A 192 2.00 43.23 0.64
N VAL A 193 2.27 43.33 1.94
CA VAL A 193 3.48 43.97 2.48
C VAL A 193 4.35 42.95 3.21
N MET A 194 5.66 43.08 3.07
CA MET A 194 6.65 42.29 3.80
C MET A 194 7.25 43.13 4.91
N LEU A 195 7.41 42.57 6.11
CA LEU A 195 7.97 43.29 7.26
C LEU A 195 8.81 42.37 8.16
N PRO A 196 9.85 42.92 8.82
CA PRO A 196 10.59 42.19 9.84
C PRO A 196 9.70 41.94 11.06
N MET A 197 9.86 40.80 11.70
CA MET A 197 9.09 40.43 12.89
C MET A 197 9.76 40.90 14.19
N ASP A 198 11.07 41.08 14.18
CA ASP A 198 11.84 41.65 15.29
C ASP A 198 11.86 43.18 15.19
N GLN A 199 10.76 43.80 15.58
CA GLN A 199 10.64 45.25 15.65
C GLN A 199 9.64 45.67 16.73
N GLU A 200 9.77 46.93 17.16
CA GLU A 200 8.76 47.56 18.00
C GLU A 200 7.41 47.60 17.26
N GLY A 201 6.33 47.26 17.96
CA GLY A 201 4.98 47.23 17.39
C GLY A 201 4.52 45.87 16.84
N VAL A 202 5.37 44.85 16.79
CA VAL A 202 4.96 43.46 16.48
C VAL A 202 4.94 42.61 17.74
N GLN A 203 3.79 42.01 18.07
CA GLN A 203 3.68 41.08 19.20
C GLN A 203 3.05 39.76 18.73
N THR A 204 3.65 38.64 19.14
CA THR A 204 3.13 37.29 18.86
C THR A 204 2.73 36.57 20.15
N LYS A 205 1.63 35.81 20.10
CA LYS A 205 1.17 34.97 21.20
C LYS A 205 0.86 33.56 20.67
N PRO A 206 1.66 32.54 21.02
CA PRO A 206 1.41 31.17 20.60
C PRO A 206 0.05 30.64 21.09
N ILE A 207 -0.64 29.87 20.24
CA ILE A 207 -1.92 29.23 20.48
C ILE A 207 -1.70 27.73 20.59
N ARG A 208 -1.93 27.19 21.79
CA ARG A 208 -1.84 25.74 22.04
C ARG A 208 -3.00 25.03 21.35
N LEU A 209 -2.70 24.06 20.49
CA LEU A 209 -3.70 23.25 19.79
C LEU A 209 -4.14 22.05 20.61
N ILE A 210 -5.25 21.44 20.18
CA ILE A 210 -5.78 20.19 20.74
C ILE A 210 -4.79 19.02 20.66
N ALA A 211 -3.86 19.05 19.69
CA ALA A 211 -2.80 18.05 19.54
C ALA A 211 -1.58 18.28 20.48
N GLY A 212 -1.65 19.28 21.37
CA GLY A 212 -0.62 19.56 22.37
C GLY A 212 0.48 20.53 21.89
N ALA A 213 0.87 20.45 20.61
CA ALA A 213 1.81 21.37 19.98
C ALA A 213 1.20 22.78 19.75
N SER A 214 2.04 23.82 19.73
CA SER A 214 1.62 25.22 19.56
C SER A 214 2.25 25.89 18.32
N PRO A 215 1.94 25.47 17.08
CA PRO A 215 2.56 26.02 15.88
C PRO A 215 1.96 27.35 15.39
N PHE A 216 0.86 27.83 15.96
CA PHE A 216 0.16 29.05 15.48
C PHE A 216 0.26 30.18 16.49
N CYS A 217 0.18 31.43 16.00
CA CYS A 217 0.14 32.62 16.85
C CYS A 217 -1.07 33.50 16.54
N GLU A 218 -1.54 34.23 17.55
CA GLU A 218 -2.09 35.57 17.33
C GLU A 218 -0.92 36.53 17.07
N THR A 219 -1.06 37.43 16.10
CA THR A 219 -0.04 38.42 15.76
C THR A 219 -0.67 39.81 15.77
N PHE A 220 -0.18 40.68 16.64
CA PHE A 220 -0.66 42.05 16.79
C PHE A 220 0.32 43.01 16.13
N PHE A 221 -0.21 43.93 15.33
CA PHE A 221 0.50 45.06 14.77
C PHE A 221 -0.02 46.33 15.46
N THR A 222 0.86 47.03 16.17
CA THR A 222 0.59 48.30 16.85
C THR A 222 1.67 49.28 16.41
N ASP A 223 1.34 50.11 15.44
CA ASP A 223 2.28 51.02 14.76
C ASP A 223 3.51 50.32 14.17
N ALA A 224 3.36 49.06 13.73
CA ALA A 224 4.45 48.29 13.12
C ALA A 224 4.85 48.89 11.76
N ARG A 225 6.14 48.88 11.44
CA ARG A 225 6.67 49.52 10.24
C ARG A 225 6.91 48.50 9.12
N ALA A 226 6.45 48.84 7.91
CA ALA A 226 6.78 48.11 6.68
C ALA A 226 7.30 49.11 5.62
N GLU A 227 8.50 48.89 5.08
CA GLU A 227 9.06 49.80 4.06
C GLU A 227 8.27 49.71 2.75
N LYS A 228 8.13 50.81 2.00
CA LYS A 228 7.51 50.75 0.67
C LYS A 228 8.30 49.88 -0.32
N ALA A 229 9.61 49.80 -0.14
CA ALA A 229 10.47 48.89 -0.88
C ALA A 229 10.14 47.41 -0.63
N ASP A 230 9.40 47.10 0.43
CA ASP A 230 8.95 45.75 0.80
C ASP A 230 7.45 45.54 0.49
N LEU A 231 6.83 46.42 -0.31
CA LEU A 231 5.54 46.18 -0.96
C LEU A 231 5.73 45.20 -2.11
N LEU A 232 5.06 44.03 -2.05
CA LEU A 232 5.15 43.02 -3.10
C LEU A 232 4.01 43.21 -4.12
N GLY A 233 4.36 43.51 -5.36
CA GLY A 233 3.41 43.90 -6.40
C GLY A 233 2.96 45.36 -6.31
N ASP A 234 1.93 45.72 -7.08
CA ASP A 234 1.43 47.10 -7.13
C ASP A 234 0.57 47.44 -5.90
N LEU A 235 0.59 48.72 -5.51
CA LEU A 235 -0.28 49.24 -4.43
C LEU A 235 -1.75 48.95 -4.77
N ASN A 236 -2.47 48.39 -3.79
CA ASN A 236 -3.86 47.96 -3.89
C ASN A 236 -4.13 46.71 -4.78
N ASP A 237 -3.09 46.02 -5.29
CA ASP A 237 -3.22 44.74 -6.01
C ASP A 237 -2.75 43.51 -5.20
N GLY A 238 -2.77 43.60 -3.87
CA GLY A 238 -2.44 42.48 -2.98
C GLY A 238 -3.37 41.28 -3.14
N TRP A 239 -4.58 41.47 -3.70
CA TRP A 239 -5.49 40.37 -3.98
C TRP A 239 -5.00 39.46 -5.11
N SER A 240 -4.31 39.98 -6.12
CA SER A 240 -3.72 39.18 -7.19
C SER A 240 -2.53 38.36 -6.69
N VAL A 241 -1.67 39.00 -5.90
CA VAL A 241 -0.53 38.37 -5.23
C VAL A 241 -0.98 37.23 -4.33
N VAL A 242 -1.95 37.45 -3.43
CA VAL A 242 -2.41 36.39 -2.50
C VAL A 242 -3.11 35.25 -3.22
N LYS A 243 -3.87 35.50 -4.30
CA LYS A 243 -4.46 34.42 -5.11
C LYS A 243 -3.36 33.51 -5.68
N ARG A 244 -2.27 34.09 -6.18
CA ARG A 244 -1.13 33.32 -6.72
C ARG A 244 -0.41 32.56 -5.64
N LEU A 245 -0.12 33.21 -4.51
CA LEU A 245 0.48 32.60 -3.34
C LEU A 245 -0.31 31.37 -2.85
N LEU A 246 -1.64 31.47 -2.77
CA LEU A 246 -2.52 30.35 -2.40
C LEU A 246 -2.58 29.25 -3.49
N GLN A 247 -2.27 29.55 -4.75
CA GLN A 247 -2.12 28.50 -5.77
C GLN A 247 -0.82 27.70 -5.54
N HIS A 248 0.28 28.35 -5.18
CA HIS A 248 1.52 27.67 -4.80
C HIS A 248 1.33 26.78 -3.56
N GLU A 249 0.58 27.27 -2.57
CA GLU A 249 0.18 26.46 -1.40
C GLU A 249 -0.50 25.16 -1.82
N ARG A 250 -1.55 25.24 -2.65
CA ARG A 250 -2.28 24.06 -3.14
C ARG A 250 -1.41 23.09 -3.94
N GLN A 251 -0.52 23.61 -4.78
CA GLN A 251 0.43 22.78 -5.53
C GLN A 251 1.41 22.06 -4.60
N SER A 252 1.91 22.73 -3.56
CA SER A 252 2.82 22.13 -2.58
C SER A 252 2.15 21.08 -1.67
N GLN A 253 0.84 21.22 -1.41
CA GLN A 253 0.06 20.28 -0.60
C GLN A 253 -0.40 19.04 -1.39
N THR A 254 -0.57 19.17 -2.71
CA THR A 254 -1.01 18.08 -3.61
C THR A 254 0.16 17.31 -4.24
N SER A 255 1.35 17.91 -4.27
CA SER A 255 2.59 17.21 -4.58
C SER A 255 2.85 16.21 -3.46
N ALA A 256 3.00 14.92 -3.79
CA ALA A 256 3.30 13.88 -2.82
C ALA A 256 4.41 14.37 -1.87
N ARG A 257 4.05 14.63 -0.60
CA ARG A 257 5.06 14.69 0.47
C ARG A 257 5.83 13.39 0.34
N GLY A 258 7.16 13.47 0.21
CA GLY A 258 8.01 12.29 0.22
C GLY A 258 7.53 11.38 1.35
N ALA A 259 7.37 10.09 1.05
CA ALA A 259 6.84 9.12 2.00
C ALA A 259 7.51 9.35 3.37
N PRO A 260 6.74 9.42 4.48
CA PRO A 260 7.34 9.53 5.80
C PRO A 260 8.40 8.43 5.93
N THR A 261 9.62 8.83 6.28
CA THR A 261 10.81 7.98 6.38
C THR A 261 10.75 6.99 7.54
N ASN A 262 9.71 7.07 8.37
CA ASN A 262 9.41 6.04 9.36
C ASN A 262 8.34 5.09 8.81
N LYS A 263 8.63 3.78 8.85
CA LYS A 263 7.67 2.68 8.67
C LYS A 263 6.56 2.83 9.73
N ALA A 264 5.59 3.70 9.50
CA ALA A 264 4.34 3.65 10.24
C ALA A 264 3.62 2.37 9.82
N ASP A 265 3.24 1.54 10.80
CA ASP A 265 2.48 0.31 10.57
C ASP A 265 1.33 0.58 9.58
N SER A 266 1.15 -0.32 8.62
CA SER A 266 0.00 -0.24 7.73
C SER A 266 -1.31 -0.33 8.55
N LEU A 267 -2.42 0.18 8.01
CA LEU A 267 -3.71 0.07 8.70
C LEU A 267 -4.06 -1.41 8.98
N GLN A 268 -3.64 -2.31 8.11
CA GLN A 268 -3.79 -3.75 8.22
C GLN A 268 -2.93 -4.34 9.34
N GLU A 269 -1.71 -3.86 9.54
CA GLU A 269 -0.83 -4.30 10.64
C GLU A 269 -1.36 -3.83 11.99
N VAL A 270 -1.81 -2.57 12.08
CA VAL A 270 -2.50 -2.06 13.29
C VAL A 270 -3.74 -2.93 13.57
N ALA A 271 -4.53 -3.26 12.55
CA ALA A 271 -5.71 -4.10 12.72
C ALA A 271 -5.36 -5.51 13.22
N LYS A 272 -4.38 -6.18 12.60
CA LYS A 272 -3.91 -7.50 13.03
C LYS A 272 -3.36 -7.47 14.46
N LYS A 273 -2.61 -6.43 14.82
CA LYS A 273 -1.99 -6.27 16.13
C LYS A 273 -3.01 -6.11 17.25
N TYR A 274 -4.01 -5.24 17.09
CA TYR A 274 -4.93 -4.89 18.18
C TYR A 274 -6.27 -5.63 18.15
N VAL A 275 -6.74 -6.05 16.97
CA VAL A 275 -8.01 -6.78 16.81
C VAL A 275 -7.79 -8.29 16.70
N GLY A 276 -6.66 -8.72 16.11
CA GLY A 276 -6.33 -10.13 15.90
C GLY A 276 -6.96 -10.74 14.65
N THR A 277 -6.60 -11.99 14.37
CA THR A 277 -7.07 -12.75 13.19
C THR A 277 -7.94 -13.94 13.57
N ASP A 278 -8.81 -14.37 12.65
CA ASP A 278 -9.54 -15.64 12.75
C ASP A 278 -8.63 -16.85 12.45
N GLY A 279 -9.19 -18.05 12.51
CA GLY A 279 -8.47 -19.30 12.23
C GLY A 279 -7.99 -19.47 10.79
N GLU A 280 -8.38 -18.57 9.88
CA GLU A 280 -7.94 -18.52 8.48
C GLU A 280 -6.95 -17.36 8.23
N GLY A 281 -6.52 -16.66 9.28
CA GLY A 281 -5.57 -15.54 9.19
C GLY A 281 -6.19 -14.22 8.71
N ARG A 282 -7.51 -14.15 8.55
CA ARG A 282 -8.23 -12.91 8.19
C ARG A 282 -8.46 -12.07 9.45
N LEU A 283 -8.67 -10.76 9.30
CA LEU A 283 -9.11 -9.93 10.43
C LEU A 283 -10.39 -10.51 11.05
N ALA A 284 -10.37 -10.73 12.37
CA ALA A 284 -11.45 -11.40 13.09
C ALA A 284 -12.79 -10.62 13.03
N ASP A 285 -12.71 -9.29 13.02
CA ASP A 285 -13.88 -8.41 12.90
C ASP A 285 -14.25 -8.16 11.43
N ALA A 286 -15.41 -8.67 11.02
CA ALA A 286 -15.90 -8.56 9.65
C ALA A 286 -16.37 -7.14 9.27
N ASP A 287 -16.84 -6.32 10.23
CA ASP A 287 -17.21 -4.92 9.98
C ASP A 287 -15.96 -4.08 9.74
N LEU A 288 -14.97 -4.19 10.63
CA LEU A 288 -13.70 -3.48 10.49
C LEU A 288 -12.97 -3.90 9.20
N ARG A 289 -13.03 -5.18 8.83
CA ARG A 289 -12.49 -5.66 7.55
C ARG A 289 -13.13 -4.94 6.36
N THR A 290 -14.45 -4.80 6.37
CA THR A 290 -15.20 -4.10 5.32
C THR A 290 -14.84 -2.61 5.26
N ARG A 291 -14.71 -1.95 6.42
CA ARG A 291 -14.37 -0.52 6.51
C ARG A 291 -12.92 -0.22 6.11
N ILE A 292 -11.99 -1.11 6.45
CA ILE A 292 -10.60 -1.05 6.00
C ILE A 292 -10.53 -1.22 4.48
N ALA A 293 -11.22 -2.22 3.91
CA ALA A 293 -11.31 -2.41 2.46
C ALA A 293 -11.83 -1.13 1.76
N ASN A 294 -12.91 -0.55 2.27
CA ASN A 294 -13.44 0.72 1.77
C ASN A 294 -12.42 1.85 1.82
N HIS A 295 -11.64 1.94 2.90
CA HIS A 295 -10.61 2.96 3.03
C HIS A 295 -9.45 2.75 2.03
N LEU A 296 -8.97 1.51 1.88
CA LEU A 296 -7.89 1.18 0.95
C LEU A 296 -8.28 1.46 -0.50
N MET A 297 -9.51 1.08 -0.89
CA MET A 297 -10.05 1.40 -2.20
C MET A 297 -10.20 2.93 -2.40
N ASP A 298 -10.44 3.72 -1.34
CA ASP A 298 -10.62 5.18 -1.42
C ASP A 298 -9.24 5.83 -1.66
N ALA A 299 -8.22 5.32 -0.98
CA ALA A 299 -6.82 5.71 -1.16
C ALA A 299 -6.29 5.37 -2.56
N GLN A 300 -6.62 4.18 -3.08
CA GLN A 300 -6.25 3.77 -4.43
C GLN A 300 -6.93 4.63 -5.49
N ALA A 301 -8.24 4.87 -5.37
CA ALA A 301 -8.97 5.79 -6.26
C ALA A 301 -8.36 7.20 -6.24
N HIS A 302 -8.00 7.72 -5.07
CA HIS A 302 -7.28 8.98 -4.94
C HIS A 302 -5.95 8.99 -5.70
N GLY A 303 -5.12 7.96 -5.52
CA GLY A 303 -3.84 7.81 -6.21
C GLY A 303 -3.98 7.77 -7.74
N LEU A 304 -4.96 7.03 -8.25
CA LEU A 304 -5.28 6.98 -9.69
C LEU A 304 -5.70 8.36 -10.22
N THR A 305 -6.50 9.10 -9.46
CA THR A 305 -6.91 10.46 -9.84
C THR A 305 -5.74 11.45 -9.85
N VAL A 306 -4.80 11.35 -8.89
CA VAL A 306 -3.56 12.12 -8.92
C VAL A 306 -2.76 11.81 -10.19
N ALA A 307 -2.61 10.54 -10.53
CA ALA A 307 -1.87 10.11 -11.73
C ALA A 307 -2.52 10.66 -13.02
N ARG A 308 -3.84 10.52 -13.17
CA ARG A 308 -4.61 11.01 -14.33
C ARG A 308 -4.49 12.53 -14.48
N ILE A 309 -4.77 13.30 -13.42
CA ILE A 309 -4.69 14.77 -13.44
C ILE A 309 -3.26 15.23 -13.76
N THR A 310 -2.25 14.55 -13.22
CA THR A 310 -0.84 14.85 -13.50
C THR A 310 -0.50 14.62 -14.97
N ALA A 311 -1.02 13.55 -15.58
CA ALA A 311 -0.85 13.27 -17.00
C ALA A 311 -1.51 14.34 -17.88
N GLU A 312 -2.77 14.72 -17.58
CA GLU A 312 -3.49 15.78 -18.30
C GLU A 312 -2.78 17.14 -18.22
N ALA A 313 -2.22 17.48 -17.05
CA ALA A 313 -1.53 18.74 -16.83
C ALA A 313 -0.24 18.90 -17.66
N ARG A 314 0.39 17.81 -18.13
CA ARG A 314 1.59 17.85 -18.99
C ARG A 314 1.32 18.47 -20.37
N GLY A 315 0.05 18.66 -20.75
CA GLY A 315 -0.35 19.32 -22.00
C GLY A 315 -1.13 20.64 -21.86
N ASN A 316 -1.63 21.00 -20.67
CA ASN A 316 -2.42 22.22 -20.48
C ASN A 316 -2.37 22.76 -19.02
N PRO A 317 -1.69 23.88 -18.72
CA PRO A 317 -1.47 24.37 -17.35
C PRO A 317 -2.71 24.92 -16.61
N LYS A 318 -3.89 24.95 -17.23
CA LYS A 318 -5.08 25.68 -16.73
C LYS A 318 -6.01 24.88 -15.78
N VAL A 319 -5.60 23.74 -15.25
CA VAL A 319 -6.50 22.86 -14.49
C VAL A 319 -6.74 23.36 -13.05
N SER A 320 -7.66 24.32 -12.88
CA SER A 320 -7.93 24.94 -11.56
C SER A 320 -8.86 24.14 -10.64
N ALA A 321 -9.78 23.34 -11.20
CA ALA A 321 -10.73 22.53 -10.42
C ALA A 321 -10.10 21.25 -9.85
N ALA A 322 -9.20 20.61 -10.61
CA ALA A 322 -8.58 19.34 -10.24
C ALA A 322 -7.76 19.42 -8.95
N ALA A 323 -7.00 20.50 -8.74
CA ALA A 323 -6.26 20.71 -7.49
C ALA A 323 -7.19 20.78 -6.26
N SER A 324 -8.41 21.30 -6.43
CA SER A 324 -9.39 21.39 -5.35
C SER A 324 -10.04 20.04 -5.03
N ILE A 325 -10.30 19.23 -6.06
CA ILE A 325 -10.78 17.84 -5.94
C ILE A 325 -9.75 16.99 -5.16
N LEU A 326 -8.47 17.07 -5.55
CA LEU A 326 -7.39 16.34 -4.90
C LEU A 326 -7.27 16.68 -3.42
N LYS A 327 -7.41 17.96 -3.05
CA LYS A 327 -7.36 18.39 -1.65
C LYS A 327 -8.47 17.78 -0.80
N ASN A 328 -9.72 17.84 -1.28
CA ASN A 328 -10.86 17.28 -0.54
C ASN A 328 -10.79 15.76 -0.44
N SER A 329 -10.40 15.08 -1.52
CA SER A 329 -10.18 13.63 -1.54
C SER A 329 -9.07 13.21 -0.57
N ALA A 330 -7.90 13.87 -0.60
CA ALA A 330 -6.79 13.60 0.32
C ALA A 330 -7.20 13.82 1.79
N THR A 331 -7.97 14.87 2.06
CA THR A 331 -8.51 15.17 3.40
C THR A 331 -9.36 14.01 3.92
N LYS A 332 -10.31 13.52 3.11
CA LYS A 332 -11.18 12.41 3.48
C LYS A 332 -10.38 11.13 3.75
N VAL A 333 -9.43 10.79 2.88
CA VAL A 333 -8.58 9.60 3.02
C VAL A 333 -7.77 9.69 4.33
N ALA A 334 -7.06 10.80 4.55
CA ALA A 334 -6.20 10.96 5.72
C ALA A 334 -6.97 10.92 7.06
N GLN A 335 -8.10 11.63 7.15
CA GLN A 335 -8.92 11.64 8.36
C GLN A 335 -9.59 10.28 8.62
N THR A 336 -10.10 9.62 7.58
CA THR A 336 -10.69 8.27 7.72
C THR A 336 -9.65 7.25 8.20
N LYS A 337 -8.42 7.29 7.66
CA LYS A 337 -7.32 6.43 8.14
C LYS A 337 -7.09 6.64 9.64
N SER A 338 -7.03 7.89 10.07
CA SER A 338 -6.75 8.25 11.46
C SER A 338 -7.87 7.80 12.39
N GLU A 339 -9.14 8.01 12.01
CA GLU A 339 -10.30 7.51 12.77
C GLU A 339 -10.28 5.98 12.92
N LEU A 340 -10.05 5.26 11.81
CA LEU A 340 -9.95 3.80 11.85
C LEU A 340 -8.78 3.34 12.72
N THR A 341 -7.62 4.02 12.64
CA THR A 341 -6.46 3.70 13.48
C THR A 341 -6.79 3.80 14.96
N MET A 342 -7.53 4.85 15.38
CA MET A 342 -7.96 5.02 16.77
C MET A 342 -8.93 3.95 17.23
N GLU A 343 -9.90 3.60 16.38
CA GLU A 343 -10.85 2.53 16.67
C GLU A 343 -10.17 1.16 16.80
N LEU A 344 -9.22 0.85 15.90
CA LEU A 344 -8.47 -0.40 15.92
C LEU A 344 -7.63 -0.56 17.18
N MET A 345 -6.98 0.52 17.65
CA MET A 345 -6.19 0.51 18.88
C MET A 345 -7.05 0.39 20.15
N GLY A 346 -8.36 0.64 20.08
CA GLY A 346 -9.25 0.62 21.22
C GLY A 346 -8.77 1.53 22.36
N ASN A 347 -8.67 0.98 23.58
CA ASN A 347 -8.19 1.73 24.75
C ASN A 347 -6.72 2.17 24.66
N GLN A 348 -5.93 1.60 23.76
CA GLN A 348 -4.58 2.09 23.50
C GLN A 348 -4.58 3.34 22.63
N GLY A 349 -5.68 3.58 21.90
CA GLY A 349 -5.89 4.75 21.04
C GLY A 349 -6.33 6.02 21.78
N ILE A 350 -6.28 6.04 23.11
CA ILE A 350 -6.62 7.21 23.94
C ILE A 350 -5.45 7.73 24.78
N GLY A 351 -4.23 7.22 24.55
CA GLY A 351 -3.04 7.61 25.28
C GLY A 351 -2.59 9.04 24.99
N TRP A 352 -2.16 9.77 26.04
CA TRP A 352 -1.63 11.14 25.92
C TRP A 352 -0.17 11.26 26.39
N GLU A 353 0.17 10.54 27.46
CA GLU A 353 1.51 10.44 28.06
C GLU A 353 1.60 9.20 28.97
N GLY A 354 2.81 8.86 29.42
CA GLY A 354 3.07 7.82 30.40
C GLY A 354 3.47 6.45 29.82
N ASP A 355 4.14 5.66 30.64
CA ASP A 355 4.81 4.40 30.23
C ASP A 355 3.84 3.26 29.88
N HIS A 356 2.53 3.44 30.08
CA HIS A 356 1.50 2.47 29.71
C HIS A 356 1.22 2.47 28.20
N PHE A 357 1.61 3.53 27.49
CA PHE A 357 1.44 3.66 26.05
C PHE A 357 2.81 3.67 25.37
N THR A 358 2.92 2.97 24.25
CA THR A 358 4.07 3.01 23.36
C THR A 358 4.18 4.36 22.67
N ALA A 359 5.39 4.71 22.21
CA ALA A 359 5.62 5.96 21.49
C ALA A 359 4.73 6.08 20.23
N ASP A 360 4.53 4.97 19.51
CA ASP A 360 3.69 4.92 18.32
C ASP A 360 2.21 5.12 18.65
N GLU A 361 1.70 4.54 19.74
CA GLU A 361 0.33 4.76 20.19
C GLU A 361 0.10 6.25 20.51
N LEU A 362 1.01 6.88 21.25
CA LEU A 362 0.94 8.31 21.57
C LEU A 362 1.02 9.19 20.32
N ASN A 363 1.86 8.82 19.35
CA ASN A 363 2.00 9.56 18.09
C ASN A 363 0.74 9.45 17.23
N ASN A 364 0.13 8.26 17.13
CA ASN A 364 -1.13 8.07 16.39
C ASN A 364 -2.27 8.97 16.95
N VAL A 365 -2.34 9.15 18.27
CA VAL A 365 -3.33 10.07 18.89
C VAL A 365 -3.04 11.53 18.52
N ARG A 366 -1.78 11.95 18.55
CA ARG A 366 -1.38 13.31 18.15
C ARG A 366 -1.62 13.57 16.66
N ASP A 367 -1.36 12.59 15.81
CA ASP A 367 -1.59 12.65 14.37
C ASP A 367 -3.07 12.69 14.04
N TRP A 368 -3.91 11.92 14.74
CA TRP A 368 -5.37 11.99 14.60
C TRP A 368 -5.91 13.39 14.89
N LEU A 369 -5.48 13.99 16.01
CA LEU A 369 -5.89 15.34 16.41
C LEU A 369 -5.35 16.40 15.45
N SER A 370 -4.08 16.29 15.02
CA SER A 370 -3.47 17.20 14.05
C SER A 370 -4.10 17.08 12.67
N GLY A 371 -4.50 15.87 12.28
CA GLY A 371 -5.17 15.54 11.02
C GLY A 371 -6.52 16.25 10.84
N LYS A 372 -7.17 16.66 11.94
CA LYS A 372 -8.37 17.51 11.89
C LYS A 372 -8.14 18.85 11.20
N ALA A 373 -6.93 19.37 11.25
CA ALA A 373 -6.60 20.65 10.63
C ALA A 373 -6.61 20.60 9.09
N ILE A 374 -6.42 19.43 8.47
CA ILE A 374 -6.30 19.26 7.00
C ILE A 374 -7.57 19.76 6.26
N SER A 375 -8.75 19.59 6.86
CA SER A 375 -10.02 20.08 6.30
C SER A 375 -10.20 21.59 6.45
N ILE A 376 -9.33 22.29 7.19
CA ILE A 376 -9.49 23.69 7.59
C ILE A 376 -8.44 24.57 6.90
N TYR A 377 -7.14 24.25 7.04
CA TYR A 377 -6.07 25.07 6.47
C TYR A 377 -6.00 24.95 4.94
N GLY A 378 -5.34 25.92 4.28
CA GLY A 378 -5.24 25.98 2.82
C GLY A 378 -6.57 26.19 2.10
N GLY A 379 -7.59 26.69 2.81
CA GLY A 379 -8.97 26.87 2.36
C GLY A 379 -9.87 25.72 2.82
N SER A 380 -10.93 26.01 3.59
CA SER A 380 -11.76 24.96 4.21
C SER A 380 -12.41 24.02 3.18
N TYR A 381 -12.79 22.82 3.61
CA TYR A 381 -13.50 21.84 2.77
C TYR A 381 -14.71 22.47 2.03
N GLU A 382 -15.46 23.34 2.71
CA GLU A 382 -16.60 24.09 2.14
C GLU A 382 -16.14 25.15 1.13
N VAL A 383 -15.05 25.86 1.39
CA VAL A 383 -14.50 26.83 0.42
C VAL A 383 -14.04 26.11 -0.85
N GLN A 384 -13.40 24.95 -0.71
CA GLN A 384 -13.02 24.11 -1.83
C GLN A 384 -14.24 23.63 -2.61
N ASN A 385 -15.30 23.19 -1.92
CA ASN A 385 -16.57 22.85 -2.56
C ASN A 385 -17.19 24.04 -3.31
N ASN A 386 -17.09 25.27 -2.79
CA ASN A 386 -17.54 26.47 -3.50
C ASN A 386 -16.70 26.80 -4.76
N ILE A 387 -15.40 26.49 -4.77
CA ILE A 387 -14.54 26.66 -5.96
C ILE A 387 -14.92 25.63 -7.00
N ILE A 388 -15.01 24.36 -6.59
CA ILE A 388 -15.40 23.24 -7.44
C ILE A 388 -16.77 23.53 -8.07
N SER A 389 -17.78 23.89 -7.26
CA SER A 389 -19.14 24.16 -7.74
C SER A 389 -19.18 25.29 -8.78
N LYS A 390 -18.44 26.39 -8.57
CA LYS A 390 -18.40 27.51 -9.53
C LYS A 390 -17.78 27.13 -10.87
N ASN A 391 -16.76 26.26 -10.86
CA ASN A 391 -16.05 25.85 -12.07
C ASN A 391 -16.85 24.83 -12.89
N ILE A 392 -17.52 23.87 -12.25
CA ILE A 392 -18.31 22.85 -12.96
C ILE A 392 -19.54 23.46 -13.64
N LEU A 393 -20.09 24.56 -13.10
CA LEU A 393 -21.28 25.20 -13.64
C LEU A 393 -21.09 25.86 -15.03
N GLY A 394 -19.93 25.75 -15.69
CA GLY A 394 -19.75 26.27 -17.05
C GLY A 394 -18.79 25.49 -17.94
N LEU A 395 -19.30 24.51 -18.70
CA LEU A 395 -19.04 24.23 -20.13
C LEU A 395 -19.77 22.93 -20.60
N PRO A 396 -20.23 22.84 -21.88
CA PRO A 396 -20.80 21.63 -22.48
C PRO A 396 -19.93 21.01 -23.61
N ALA A 397 -20.07 19.71 -23.88
CA ALA A 397 -19.92 19.10 -25.22
C ALA A 397 -20.33 17.60 -25.21
N LYS A 398 -21.08 17.16 -26.23
CA LYS A 398 -21.07 15.80 -26.80
C LYS A 398 -21.91 15.78 -28.09
N SER A 399 -21.33 15.32 -29.20
CA SER A 399 -22.02 15.22 -30.51
C SER A 399 -21.71 13.88 -31.17
N TRP A 400 -22.71 13.01 -31.19
CA TRP A 400 -23.03 12.01 -32.23
C TRP A 400 -24.10 11.06 -31.67
N VAL A 401 -23.87 10.45 -30.49
CA VAL A 401 -24.88 9.56 -29.84
C VAL A 401 -26.14 10.36 -29.49
N THR A 402 -25.98 11.63 -29.09
CA THR A 402 -27.10 12.56 -28.88
C THR A 402 -27.97 12.76 -30.12
N GLU A 403 -27.41 12.66 -31.33
CA GLU A 403 -28.15 12.82 -32.59
C GLU A 403 -28.75 11.50 -33.07
N GLN A 404 -27.99 10.41 -32.98
CA GLN A 404 -28.38 9.12 -33.58
C GLN A 404 -29.09 8.17 -32.63
N SER A 405 -28.90 8.29 -31.31
CA SER A 405 -29.58 7.47 -30.30
C SER A 405 -30.00 8.31 -29.07
N PRO A 406 -30.77 9.40 -29.22
CA PRO A 406 -31.25 10.15 -28.06
C PRO A 406 -32.14 9.30 -27.14
N VAL A 407 -32.24 9.67 -25.86
CA VAL A 407 -33.13 9.03 -24.86
C VAL A 407 -34.57 8.86 -25.36
N LEU A 408 -35.04 9.76 -26.22
CA LEU A 408 -36.35 9.64 -26.88
C LEU A 408 -36.51 8.33 -27.67
N LYS A 409 -35.46 7.84 -28.35
CA LYS A 409 -35.50 6.53 -29.05
C LYS A 409 -35.62 5.37 -28.07
N PHE A 410 -34.95 5.44 -26.92
CA PHE A 410 -35.13 4.44 -25.85
C PHE A 410 -36.57 4.42 -25.34
N ARG A 411 -37.16 5.61 -25.09
CA ARG A 411 -38.57 5.74 -24.70
C ARG A 411 -39.52 5.13 -25.74
N GLN A 412 -39.33 5.46 -27.02
CA GLN A 412 -40.12 4.89 -28.12
C GLN A 412 -39.98 3.35 -28.19
N MET A 413 -38.76 2.83 -28.03
CA MET A 413 -38.50 1.39 -28.00
C MET A 413 -39.27 0.73 -26.85
N ARG A 414 -39.14 1.25 -25.62
CA ARG A 414 -39.84 0.77 -24.42
C ARG A 414 -41.35 0.73 -24.64
N ASP A 415 -41.93 1.86 -25.08
CA ASP A 415 -43.38 2.05 -25.21
C ASP A 415 -43.97 1.20 -26.35
N SER A 416 -43.18 0.88 -27.39
CA SER A 416 -43.59 0.00 -28.47
C SER A 416 -43.70 -1.47 -28.05
N GLY A 417 -43.04 -1.86 -26.96
CA GLY A 417 -43.01 -3.23 -26.49
C GLY A 417 -42.22 -4.20 -27.39
N VAL A 418 -41.42 -3.71 -28.34
CA VAL A 418 -40.64 -4.53 -29.30
C VAL A 418 -39.97 -5.74 -28.62
N GLU A 419 -40.05 -6.90 -29.26
CA GLU A 419 -39.64 -8.18 -28.68
C GLU A 419 -38.14 -8.22 -28.39
N LEU A 420 -37.32 -7.76 -29.34
CA LEU A 420 -35.85 -7.76 -29.23
C LEU A 420 -35.29 -6.80 -28.18
N LYS A 421 -36.09 -5.85 -27.66
CA LYS A 421 -35.65 -4.80 -26.71
C LYS A 421 -34.47 -3.92 -27.17
N TYR A 422 -34.23 -3.91 -28.48
CA TYR A 422 -33.48 -2.91 -29.24
C TYR A 422 -34.10 -2.78 -30.64
N THR A 423 -33.67 -1.79 -31.42
CA THR A 423 -34.13 -1.62 -32.81
C THR A 423 -33.05 -2.05 -33.81
N PRO A 424 -33.37 -2.87 -34.83
CA PRO A 424 -32.39 -3.29 -35.85
C PRO A 424 -31.70 -2.10 -36.54
N THR A 425 -32.41 -0.98 -36.74
CA THR A 425 -31.82 0.24 -37.29
C THR A 425 -30.69 0.81 -36.42
N THR A 426 -30.85 0.77 -35.10
CA THR A 426 -29.80 1.24 -34.18
C THR A 426 -28.61 0.26 -34.16
N TRP A 427 -28.88 -1.04 -34.22
CA TRP A 427 -27.84 -2.06 -34.30
C TRP A 427 -27.01 -1.96 -35.59
N ASN A 428 -27.67 -1.88 -36.75
CA ASN A 428 -26.99 -1.75 -38.04
C ASN A 428 -26.14 -0.48 -38.11
N ALA A 429 -26.60 0.63 -37.52
CA ALA A 429 -25.80 1.86 -37.45
C ALA A 429 -24.51 1.66 -36.61
N MET A 430 -24.54 0.88 -35.52
CA MET A 430 -23.34 0.55 -34.75
C MET A 430 -22.37 -0.34 -35.54
N VAL A 431 -22.91 -1.29 -36.31
CA VAL A 431 -22.14 -2.18 -37.19
C VAL A 431 -21.45 -1.37 -38.30
N GLU A 432 -22.18 -0.47 -38.97
CA GLU A 432 -21.63 0.40 -40.03
C GLU A 432 -20.50 1.32 -39.53
N MET A 433 -20.48 1.63 -38.24
CA MET A 433 -19.41 2.39 -37.58
C MET A 433 -18.23 1.53 -37.12
N GLY A 434 -18.31 0.22 -37.31
CA GLY A 434 -17.28 -0.73 -36.89
C GLY A 434 -17.23 -0.96 -35.38
N TRP A 435 -18.24 -0.53 -34.61
CA TRP A 435 -18.20 -0.63 -33.15
C TRP A 435 -18.22 -2.07 -32.65
N THR A 436 -18.83 -2.96 -33.42
CA THR A 436 -18.86 -4.40 -33.17
C THR A 436 -17.48 -5.06 -33.32
N GLY A 437 -16.56 -4.43 -34.08
CA GLY A 437 -15.22 -4.94 -34.35
C GLY A 437 -14.10 -4.27 -33.55
N ILE A 438 -14.41 -3.46 -32.53
CA ILE A 438 -13.39 -2.69 -31.78
C ILE A 438 -12.34 -3.59 -31.13
N LEU A 439 -12.75 -4.68 -30.48
CA LEU A 439 -11.82 -5.63 -29.83
C LEU A 439 -11.34 -6.75 -30.76
N VAL A 440 -11.93 -6.86 -31.95
CA VAL A 440 -11.62 -7.97 -32.85
C VAL A 440 -10.31 -7.66 -33.57
N PRO A 441 -9.35 -8.61 -33.62
CA PRO A 441 -8.12 -8.43 -34.38
C PRO A 441 -8.38 -8.14 -35.87
N GLU A 442 -7.50 -7.34 -36.49
CA GLU A 442 -7.63 -6.96 -37.91
C GLU A 442 -7.70 -8.17 -38.85
N GLU A 443 -7.02 -9.27 -38.52
CA GLU A 443 -7.05 -10.51 -39.32
C GLU A 443 -8.45 -11.15 -39.43
N PHE A 444 -9.35 -10.83 -38.49
CA PHE A 444 -10.75 -11.26 -38.50
C PHE A 444 -11.71 -10.14 -38.92
N GLY A 445 -11.19 -9.02 -39.45
CA GLY A 445 -11.97 -7.89 -39.96
C GLY A 445 -12.29 -6.80 -38.93
N GLY A 446 -11.74 -6.89 -37.71
CA GLY A 446 -11.91 -5.85 -36.69
C GLY A 446 -10.89 -4.72 -36.77
N SER A 447 -10.72 -4.00 -35.66
CA SER A 447 -9.85 -2.82 -35.57
C SER A 447 -8.85 -2.83 -34.41
N ASP A 448 -8.96 -3.81 -33.51
CA ASP A 448 -8.05 -4.02 -32.37
C ASP A 448 -7.67 -2.73 -31.58
N LEU A 449 -8.64 -1.84 -31.37
CA LEU A 449 -8.41 -0.53 -30.74
C LEU A 449 -8.37 -0.60 -29.20
N GLY A 450 -8.52 -1.79 -28.63
CA GLY A 450 -8.47 -2.05 -27.19
C GLY A 450 -9.75 -1.71 -26.41
N TYR A 451 -9.74 -2.10 -25.15
CA TYR A 451 -10.81 -1.95 -24.19
C TYR A 451 -11.01 -0.51 -23.73
N LEU A 452 -9.94 0.30 -23.64
CA LEU A 452 -10.07 1.72 -23.30
C LEU A 452 -10.88 2.46 -24.36
N THR A 453 -10.58 2.24 -25.63
CA THR A 453 -11.34 2.81 -26.76
C THR A 453 -12.79 2.34 -26.74
N PHE A 454 -13.02 1.05 -26.50
CA PHE A 454 -14.38 0.50 -26.36
C PHE A 454 -15.14 1.16 -25.20
N GLY A 455 -14.47 1.38 -24.06
CA GLY A 455 -15.04 2.01 -22.88
C GLY A 455 -15.58 3.41 -23.15
N VAL A 456 -14.90 4.20 -24.00
CA VAL A 456 -15.41 5.52 -24.41
C VAL A 456 -16.77 5.38 -25.11
N VAL A 457 -16.91 4.41 -26.02
CA VAL A 457 -18.18 4.13 -26.69
C VAL A 457 -19.26 3.72 -25.67
N LEU A 458 -18.93 2.83 -24.73
CA LEU A 458 -19.86 2.39 -23.68
C LEU A 458 -20.29 3.53 -22.75
N GLU A 459 -19.39 4.45 -22.40
CA GLU A 459 -19.75 5.65 -21.65
C GLU A 459 -20.79 6.48 -22.41
N GLU A 460 -20.59 6.69 -23.71
CA GLU A 460 -21.57 7.43 -24.52
C GLU A 460 -22.93 6.72 -24.63
N LEU A 461 -22.94 5.40 -24.79
CA LEU A 461 -24.17 4.61 -24.78
C LEU A 461 -24.89 4.71 -23.44
N GLY A 462 -24.15 4.64 -22.34
CA GLY A 462 -24.68 4.80 -20.98
C GLY A 462 -25.29 6.18 -20.75
N ARG A 463 -24.73 7.23 -21.37
CA ARG A 463 -25.27 8.60 -21.33
C ARG A 463 -26.59 8.77 -22.07
N GLN A 464 -26.94 7.88 -23.00
CA GLN A 464 -28.19 7.98 -23.75
C GLN A 464 -29.15 6.83 -23.47
N LEU A 465 -28.80 5.94 -22.52
CA LEU A 465 -29.56 4.72 -22.22
C LEU A 465 -29.79 3.87 -23.48
N THR A 466 -28.79 3.82 -24.35
CA THR A 466 -28.92 3.13 -25.63
C THR A 466 -29.13 1.64 -25.42
N ALA A 467 -30.26 1.13 -25.90
CA ALA A 467 -30.54 -0.29 -25.91
C ALA A 467 -29.85 -0.95 -27.12
N SER A 468 -28.83 -1.77 -26.87
CA SER A 468 -28.17 -2.58 -27.90
C SER A 468 -27.51 -3.84 -27.33
N PRO A 469 -27.23 -4.86 -28.17
CA PRO A 469 -26.45 -6.02 -27.77
C PRO A 469 -24.93 -5.78 -27.76
N LEU A 470 -24.46 -4.54 -28.02
CA LEU A 470 -23.04 -4.24 -28.24
C LEU A 470 -22.17 -4.65 -27.04
N PHE A 471 -22.55 -4.29 -25.82
CA PHE A 471 -21.80 -4.65 -24.62
C PHE A 471 -21.73 -6.18 -24.43
N ALA A 472 -22.87 -6.87 -24.53
CA ALA A 472 -22.93 -8.32 -24.32
C ALA A 472 -22.15 -9.09 -25.38
N SER A 473 -22.23 -8.68 -26.65
CA SER A 473 -21.59 -9.37 -27.77
C SER A 473 -20.16 -8.90 -28.05
N ALA A 474 -20.00 -7.65 -28.42
CA ALA A 474 -18.73 -7.11 -28.92
C ALA A 474 -17.71 -6.84 -27.81
N LEU A 475 -18.12 -6.83 -26.53
CA LEU A 475 -17.21 -6.82 -25.39
C LEU A 475 -17.16 -8.18 -24.68
N VAL A 476 -18.25 -8.63 -24.05
CA VAL A 476 -18.20 -9.82 -23.17
C VAL A 476 -18.00 -11.12 -23.96
N GLY A 477 -18.87 -11.39 -24.94
CA GLY A 477 -18.79 -12.59 -25.76
C GLY A 477 -17.51 -12.66 -26.60
N THR A 478 -17.12 -11.53 -27.20
CA THR A 478 -15.86 -11.41 -27.95
C THR A 478 -14.65 -11.68 -27.08
N SER A 479 -14.61 -11.15 -25.85
CA SER A 479 -13.54 -11.45 -24.90
C SER A 479 -13.44 -12.94 -24.59
N ALA A 480 -14.57 -13.64 -24.46
CA ALA A 480 -14.56 -15.09 -24.24
C ALA A 480 -13.92 -15.84 -25.42
N ILE A 481 -14.26 -15.47 -26.66
CA ILE A 481 -13.67 -16.09 -27.86
C ILE A 481 -12.18 -15.75 -27.99
N LEU A 482 -11.76 -14.53 -27.67
CA LEU A 482 -10.35 -14.14 -27.74
C LEU A 482 -9.49 -14.89 -26.73
N LEU A 483 -9.97 -15.00 -25.49
CA LEU A 483 -9.24 -15.62 -24.38
C LEU A 483 -9.21 -17.15 -24.46
N ALA A 484 -10.36 -17.77 -24.71
CA ALA A 484 -10.52 -19.23 -24.59
C ALA A 484 -10.82 -19.93 -25.93
N GLY A 485 -11.11 -19.17 -27.00
CA GLY A 485 -11.39 -19.74 -28.32
C GLY A 485 -10.15 -20.30 -29.01
N ASN A 486 -10.30 -21.46 -29.63
CA ASN A 486 -9.29 -21.99 -30.56
C ASN A 486 -9.37 -21.28 -31.92
N ASP A 487 -8.36 -21.48 -32.77
CA ASP A 487 -8.26 -20.79 -34.07
C ASP A 487 -9.47 -21.02 -34.99
N LYS A 488 -10.04 -22.23 -34.98
CA LYS A 488 -11.23 -22.54 -35.79
C LYS A 488 -12.44 -21.75 -35.30
N GLN A 489 -12.64 -21.65 -33.99
CA GLN A 489 -13.72 -20.88 -33.38
C GLN A 489 -13.54 -19.38 -33.66
N LYS A 490 -12.32 -18.85 -33.51
CA LYS A 490 -11.98 -17.45 -33.83
C LYS A 490 -12.29 -17.13 -35.29
N GLN A 491 -11.81 -17.94 -36.23
CA GLN A 491 -12.08 -17.78 -37.67
C GLN A 491 -13.57 -17.88 -38.02
N ALA A 492 -14.33 -18.71 -37.32
CA ALA A 492 -15.75 -18.93 -37.61
C ALA A 492 -16.68 -17.86 -37.01
N LEU A 493 -16.34 -17.30 -35.85
CA LEU A 493 -17.24 -16.43 -35.07
C LEU A 493 -16.85 -14.95 -35.15
N LEU A 494 -15.57 -14.59 -35.06
CA LEU A 494 -15.16 -13.18 -34.96
C LEU A 494 -15.57 -12.33 -36.18
N PRO A 495 -15.43 -12.80 -37.43
CA PRO A 495 -15.90 -12.02 -38.59
C PRO A 495 -17.41 -11.75 -38.57
N LYS A 496 -18.20 -12.68 -38.02
CA LYS A 496 -19.66 -12.55 -37.90
C LYS A 496 -20.07 -11.64 -36.75
N VAL A 497 -19.23 -11.52 -35.72
CA VAL A 497 -19.41 -10.49 -34.69
C VAL A 497 -19.19 -9.11 -35.33
N VAL A 498 -18.12 -8.95 -36.12
CA VAL A 498 -17.80 -7.69 -36.82
C VAL A 498 -18.97 -7.25 -37.71
N ASP A 499 -19.52 -8.14 -38.55
CA ASP A 499 -20.65 -7.80 -39.42
C ASP A 499 -22.02 -7.76 -38.70
N GLY A 500 -22.04 -8.06 -37.40
CA GLY A 500 -23.21 -8.00 -36.53
C GLY A 500 -24.24 -9.11 -36.74
N SER A 501 -23.93 -10.14 -37.54
CA SER A 501 -24.79 -11.31 -37.74
C SER A 501 -24.71 -12.30 -36.57
N GLU A 502 -23.63 -12.26 -35.78
CA GLU A 502 -23.46 -13.05 -34.56
C GLU A 502 -23.52 -12.17 -33.31
N ILE A 503 -24.50 -12.47 -32.44
CA ILE A 503 -24.68 -11.85 -31.14
C ILE A 503 -24.33 -12.87 -30.07
N LEU A 504 -23.13 -12.73 -29.51
CA LEU A 504 -22.61 -13.57 -28.44
C LEU A 504 -23.11 -13.05 -27.09
N THR A 505 -23.53 -13.93 -26.18
CA THR A 505 -23.89 -13.52 -24.81
C THR A 505 -23.40 -14.53 -23.78
N LEU A 506 -22.93 -14.05 -22.62
CA LEU A 506 -22.45 -14.91 -21.53
C LEU A 506 -23.61 -15.35 -20.63
N ALA A 507 -23.79 -16.65 -20.46
CA ALA A 507 -24.75 -17.27 -19.57
C ALA A 507 -24.03 -17.87 -18.35
N VAL A 508 -23.96 -17.08 -17.27
CA VAL A 508 -23.17 -17.40 -16.06
C VAL A 508 -24.05 -17.68 -14.83
N ASP A 509 -25.02 -16.82 -14.54
CA ASP A 509 -25.78 -16.85 -13.30
C ASP A 509 -26.91 -17.90 -13.31
N GLU A 510 -27.09 -18.56 -12.16
CA GLU A 510 -28.12 -19.60 -11.94
C GLU A 510 -29.16 -19.19 -10.88
N THR A 511 -28.86 -18.15 -10.10
CA THR A 511 -29.71 -17.66 -9.02
C THR A 511 -29.81 -16.14 -9.04
N ALA A 512 -30.54 -15.56 -8.07
CA ALA A 512 -30.65 -14.11 -7.94
C ALA A 512 -29.36 -13.41 -7.48
N ARG A 513 -28.36 -14.14 -6.99
CA ARG A 513 -27.07 -13.60 -6.55
C ARG A 513 -25.96 -14.09 -7.47
N HIS A 514 -25.14 -13.14 -7.92
CA HIS A 514 -23.96 -13.46 -8.71
C HIS A 514 -22.98 -14.29 -7.89
N ALA A 515 -22.68 -15.51 -8.35
CA ALA A 515 -21.83 -16.46 -7.63
C ALA A 515 -21.22 -17.47 -8.62
N PRO A 516 -20.24 -17.07 -9.46
CA PRO A 516 -19.71 -17.92 -10.52
C PRO A 516 -19.04 -19.21 -9.98
N ALA A 517 -18.53 -19.22 -8.75
CA ALA A 517 -18.01 -20.45 -8.12
C ALA A 517 -19.11 -21.50 -7.82
N GLN A 518 -20.38 -21.07 -7.72
CA GLN A 518 -21.51 -21.92 -7.34
C GLN A 518 -22.26 -22.51 -8.54
N ILE A 519 -21.69 -22.43 -9.74
CA ILE A 519 -22.27 -23.02 -10.97
C ILE A 519 -22.55 -24.52 -10.74
N ALA A 520 -23.81 -24.91 -10.96
CA ALA A 520 -24.34 -26.24 -10.79
C ALA A 520 -24.91 -26.86 -12.08
N LEU A 521 -25.18 -26.06 -13.12
CA LEU A 521 -25.59 -26.58 -14.44
C LEU A 521 -24.59 -27.63 -14.91
N GLN A 522 -25.06 -28.82 -15.27
CA GLN A 522 -24.21 -29.97 -15.55
C GLN A 522 -23.97 -30.12 -17.05
N ALA A 523 -22.75 -30.51 -17.42
CA ALA A 523 -22.38 -30.95 -18.76
C ALA A 523 -21.83 -32.39 -18.68
N THR A 524 -22.68 -33.37 -18.99
CA THR A 524 -22.30 -34.79 -18.90
C THR A 524 -21.70 -35.25 -20.22
N ALA A 525 -20.56 -35.95 -20.18
CA ALA A 525 -19.93 -36.51 -21.37
C ALA A 525 -20.89 -37.45 -22.12
N SER A 526 -20.92 -37.33 -23.45
CA SER A 526 -21.70 -38.16 -24.36
C SER A 526 -20.86 -38.46 -25.61
N ASP A 527 -21.21 -39.47 -26.38
CA ASP A 527 -20.48 -39.80 -27.61
C ASP A 527 -20.35 -38.56 -28.53
N GLY A 528 -19.11 -38.12 -28.76
CA GLY A 528 -18.78 -36.96 -29.60
C GLY A 528 -18.93 -35.57 -28.97
N GLY A 529 -19.25 -35.46 -27.67
CA GLY A 529 -19.41 -34.17 -26.99
C GLY A 529 -20.00 -34.24 -25.59
N PHE A 530 -20.92 -33.33 -25.28
CA PHE A 530 -21.54 -33.18 -23.95
C PHE A 530 -23.04 -32.96 -24.06
N LYS A 531 -23.78 -33.36 -23.03
CA LYS A 531 -25.19 -33.00 -22.82
C LYS A 531 -25.30 -32.05 -21.65
N LEU A 532 -25.88 -30.88 -21.90
CA LEU A 532 -26.07 -29.83 -20.90
C LEU A 532 -27.48 -29.95 -20.29
N GLN A 533 -27.54 -29.95 -18.97
CA GLN A 533 -28.78 -30.01 -18.18
C GLN A 533 -28.74 -28.99 -17.04
N GLY A 534 -29.76 -28.14 -16.96
CA GLY A 534 -29.89 -27.15 -15.89
C GLY A 534 -30.49 -25.84 -16.38
N GLU A 535 -30.26 -24.76 -15.64
CA GLU A 535 -30.83 -23.45 -15.94
C GLU A 535 -29.78 -22.35 -15.80
N LYS A 536 -29.94 -21.28 -16.59
CA LYS A 536 -29.25 -20.00 -16.42
C LYS A 536 -30.30 -18.90 -16.37
N THR A 537 -30.06 -17.85 -15.60
CA THR A 537 -31.03 -16.78 -15.39
C THR A 537 -30.37 -15.41 -15.51
N PHE A 538 -31.18 -14.38 -15.73
CA PHE A 538 -30.74 -12.99 -15.93
C PHE A 538 -29.70 -12.79 -17.06
N VAL A 539 -29.67 -13.68 -18.07
CA VAL A 539 -28.72 -13.61 -19.19
C VAL A 539 -28.96 -12.33 -19.99
N MET A 540 -27.98 -11.42 -19.95
CA MET A 540 -28.08 -10.09 -20.54
C MET A 540 -28.17 -10.19 -22.07
N GLU A 541 -29.16 -9.51 -22.65
CA GLU A 541 -29.49 -9.57 -24.09
C GLU A 541 -29.74 -11.00 -24.61
N GLY A 542 -30.08 -11.96 -23.74
CA GLY A 542 -30.23 -13.36 -24.12
C GLY A 542 -31.40 -13.62 -25.09
N MET A 543 -32.37 -12.72 -25.17
CA MET A 543 -33.42 -12.81 -26.20
C MET A 543 -32.91 -12.43 -27.60
N ALA A 544 -31.86 -11.61 -27.68
CA ALA A 544 -31.23 -11.19 -28.93
C ALA A 544 -30.08 -12.12 -29.37
N ALA A 545 -29.54 -12.91 -28.44
CA ALA A 545 -28.40 -13.79 -28.68
C ALA A 545 -28.65 -14.77 -29.84
N THR A 546 -27.63 -14.96 -30.67
CA THR A 546 -27.55 -16.04 -31.66
C THR A 546 -26.72 -17.21 -31.12
N THR A 547 -25.74 -16.91 -30.26
CA THR A 547 -24.91 -17.92 -29.57
C THR A 547 -24.71 -17.52 -28.10
N PHE A 548 -24.82 -18.51 -27.22
CA PHE A 548 -24.53 -18.39 -25.80
C PHE A 548 -23.14 -18.95 -25.49
N ILE A 549 -22.35 -18.21 -24.70
CA ILE A 549 -21.20 -18.75 -23.99
C ILE A 549 -21.70 -19.24 -22.64
N VAL A 550 -21.78 -20.55 -22.45
CA VAL A 550 -22.39 -21.19 -21.27
C VAL A 550 -21.30 -21.74 -20.38
N ALA A 551 -21.26 -21.30 -19.12
CA ALA A 551 -20.41 -21.89 -18.10
C ALA A 551 -21.15 -23.05 -17.42
N ALA A 552 -20.62 -24.26 -17.55
CA ALA A 552 -21.22 -25.50 -17.08
C ALA A 552 -20.20 -26.37 -16.34
N ARG A 553 -20.70 -27.24 -15.47
CA ARG A 553 -19.89 -28.15 -14.66
C ARG A 553 -19.75 -29.51 -15.35
N THR A 554 -18.54 -29.85 -15.75
CA THR A 554 -18.18 -31.15 -16.32
C THR A 554 -17.72 -32.15 -15.26
N SER A 555 -17.25 -31.66 -14.10
CA SER A 555 -16.87 -32.50 -12.95
C SER A 555 -16.96 -31.77 -11.60
N GLY A 556 -16.87 -32.53 -10.50
CA GLY A 556 -16.93 -31.97 -9.14
C GLY A 556 -18.34 -31.53 -8.71
N THR A 557 -18.41 -30.66 -7.70
CA THR A 557 -19.66 -30.13 -7.11
C THR A 557 -19.65 -28.62 -7.06
N ALA A 558 -20.83 -27.98 -6.97
CA ALA A 558 -20.96 -26.54 -6.78
C ALA A 558 -20.08 -26.04 -5.62
N GLY A 559 -19.42 -24.90 -5.82
CA GLY A 559 -18.42 -24.36 -4.90
C GLY A 559 -16.99 -24.78 -5.20
N ASN A 560 -16.77 -25.82 -6.03
CA ASN A 560 -15.44 -26.13 -6.56
C ASN A 560 -15.21 -25.40 -7.89
N GLU A 561 -14.13 -24.63 -7.97
CA GLU A 561 -13.69 -23.93 -9.19
C GLU A 561 -13.19 -24.91 -10.25
N ALA A 562 -12.53 -25.99 -9.82
CA ALA A 562 -12.17 -27.08 -10.71
C ALA A 562 -13.45 -27.80 -11.20
N GLY A 563 -13.43 -28.18 -12.47
CA GLY A 563 -14.55 -28.88 -13.11
C GLY A 563 -15.56 -27.97 -13.81
N ILE A 564 -15.30 -26.66 -13.92
CA ILE A 564 -16.05 -25.75 -14.78
C ILE A 564 -15.45 -25.76 -16.19
N THR A 565 -16.32 -25.78 -17.21
CA THR A 565 -15.98 -25.71 -18.64
C THR A 565 -16.89 -24.69 -19.32
N LEU A 566 -16.35 -23.95 -20.31
CA LEU A 566 -17.12 -23.01 -21.12
C LEU A 566 -17.53 -23.66 -22.45
N PHE A 567 -18.74 -23.36 -22.93
CA PHE A 567 -19.30 -23.92 -24.16
C PHE A 567 -19.92 -22.84 -25.06
N CYS A 568 -19.69 -22.92 -26.37
CA CYS A 568 -20.46 -22.20 -27.38
C CYS A 568 -21.73 -22.99 -27.74
N VAL A 569 -22.89 -22.44 -27.42
CA VAL A 569 -24.21 -23.08 -27.62
C VAL A 569 -25.07 -22.20 -28.53
N ALA A 570 -25.48 -22.71 -29.68
CA ALA A 570 -26.38 -21.97 -30.58
C ALA A 570 -27.74 -21.70 -29.89
N ALA A 571 -28.30 -20.51 -30.12
CA ALA A 571 -29.54 -20.10 -29.45
C ALA A 571 -30.78 -20.89 -29.89
N ASP A 572 -30.69 -21.60 -31.01
CA ASP A 572 -31.71 -22.52 -31.55
C ASP A 572 -31.35 -24.00 -31.35
N ALA A 573 -30.36 -24.31 -30.50
CA ALA A 573 -29.98 -25.68 -30.19
C ALA A 573 -31.17 -26.50 -29.66
N ALA A 574 -31.31 -27.74 -30.15
CA ALA A 574 -32.36 -28.63 -29.70
C ALA A 574 -32.26 -28.89 -28.19
N GLY A 575 -33.39 -28.77 -27.48
CA GLY A 575 -33.47 -28.91 -26.02
C GLY A 575 -33.23 -27.60 -25.24
N LEU A 576 -32.79 -26.52 -25.89
CA LEU A 576 -32.64 -25.21 -25.27
C LEU A 576 -33.95 -24.42 -25.38
N THR A 577 -34.47 -23.97 -24.24
CA THR A 577 -35.59 -23.02 -24.18
C THR A 577 -35.11 -21.69 -23.60
N ARG A 578 -35.46 -20.57 -24.23
CA ARG A 578 -35.25 -19.23 -23.68
C ARG A 578 -36.58 -18.51 -23.43
N ALA A 579 -36.72 -17.89 -22.27
CA ALA A 579 -37.90 -17.13 -21.88
C ALA A 579 -37.51 -15.70 -21.48
N PRO A 580 -38.29 -14.67 -21.86
CA PRO A 580 -37.97 -13.29 -21.54
C PRO A 580 -38.10 -13.01 -20.03
N ILE A 581 -37.15 -12.26 -19.48
CA ILE A 581 -37.22 -11.68 -18.13
C ILE A 581 -37.47 -10.18 -18.28
N HIS A 582 -38.60 -9.71 -17.77
CA HIS A 582 -38.96 -8.29 -17.81
C HIS A 582 -38.33 -7.54 -16.64
N THR A 583 -37.22 -6.84 -16.91
CA THR A 583 -36.48 -6.02 -15.93
C THR A 583 -36.97 -4.57 -15.89
N VAL A 584 -36.68 -3.86 -14.79
CA VAL A 584 -37.13 -2.47 -14.57
C VAL A 584 -36.57 -1.47 -15.59
N ASP A 585 -35.46 -1.80 -16.25
CA ASP A 585 -34.81 -0.99 -17.28
C ASP A 585 -35.26 -1.36 -18.71
N SER A 586 -36.22 -2.29 -18.86
CA SER A 586 -36.83 -2.66 -20.14
C SER A 586 -35.86 -3.25 -21.18
N ARG A 587 -34.80 -3.94 -20.73
CA ARG A 587 -33.80 -4.61 -21.58
C ARG A 587 -34.12 -6.09 -21.83
N GLY A 588 -33.41 -6.71 -22.78
CA GLY A 588 -33.73 -8.02 -23.37
C GLY A 588 -33.19 -9.24 -22.60
N HIS A 589 -33.35 -9.28 -21.28
CA HIS A 589 -32.84 -10.39 -20.45
C HIS A 589 -33.58 -11.71 -20.71
N ALA A 590 -32.90 -12.83 -20.54
CA ALA A 590 -33.48 -14.16 -20.70
C ALA A 590 -33.20 -15.10 -19.52
N HIS A 591 -34.17 -15.98 -19.27
CA HIS A 591 -34.00 -17.23 -18.53
C HIS A 591 -33.82 -18.36 -19.53
N LEU A 592 -32.80 -19.18 -19.35
CA LEU A 592 -32.44 -20.29 -20.23
C LEU A 592 -32.63 -21.61 -19.49
N LYS A 593 -33.32 -22.56 -20.12
CA LYS A 593 -33.46 -23.93 -19.63
C LYS A 593 -32.84 -24.89 -20.63
N PHE A 594 -31.94 -25.74 -20.15
CA PHE A 594 -31.23 -26.76 -20.90
C PHE A 594 -31.80 -28.12 -20.52
N ASP A 595 -32.41 -28.80 -21.50
CA ASP A 595 -32.96 -30.15 -21.37
C ASP A 595 -32.23 -31.09 -22.34
N ASP A 596 -31.22 -31.81 -21.82
CA ASP A 596 -30.33 -32.69 -22.57
C ASP A 596 -29.74 -32.05 -23.86
N VAL A 597 -29.36 -30.77 -23.80
CA VAL A 597 -28.84 -30.02 -24.94
C VAL A 597 -27.50 -30.60 -25.35
N PHE A 598 -27.44 -31.25 -26.52
CA PHE A 598 -26.20 -31.80 -27.05
C PHE A 598 -25.33 -30.71 -27.69
N VAL A 599 -24.06 -30.67 -27.31
CA VAL A 599 -23.00 -29.85 -27.93
C VAL A 599 -21.84 -30.75 -28.29
N SER A 600 -21.20 -30.52 -29.45
CA SER A 600 -20.05 -31.32 -29.85
C SER A 600 -18.81 -30.97 -29.03
N ALA A 601 -17.78 -31.80 -29.08
CA ALA A 601 -16.49 -31.48 -28.47
C ALA A 601 -15.88 -30.17 -29.03
N ASP A 602 -16.17 -29.81 -30.28
CA ASP A 602 -15.73 -28.56 -30.91
C ASP A 602 -16.41 -27.31 -30.32
N SER A 603 -17.50 -27.47 -29.57
CA SER A 603 -18.17 -26.39 -28.85
C SER A 603 -17.49 -26.01 -27.54
N VAL A 604 -16.53 -26.82 -27.04
CA VAL A 604 -15.76 -26.49 -25.83
C VAL A 604 -14.89 -25.26 -26.09
N LEU A 605 -14.99 -24.28 -25.21
CA LEU A 605 -14.17 -23.08 -25.20
C LEU A 605 -13.15 -23.22 -24.07
N GLY A 606 -11.86 -23.16 -24.41
CA GLY A 606 -10.76 -23.43 -23.48
C GLY A 606 -10.57 -24.92 -23.22
N GLN A 607 -10.12 -25.25 -22.01
CA GLN A 607 -9.85 -26.63 -21.59
C GLN A 607 -10.97 -27.16 -20.69
N VAL A 608 -11.36 -28.43 -20.93
CA VAL A 608 -12.33 -29.14 -20.08
C VAL A 608 -11.83 -29.18 -18.63
N ASP A 609 -12.74 -28.92 -17.69
CA ASP A 609 -12.54 -28.84 -16.25
C ASP A 609 -11.68 -27.65 -15.75
N ALA A 610 -11.16 -26.82 -16.66
CA ALA A 610 -10.27 -25.70 -16.34
C ALA A 610 -10.78 -24.33 -16.82
N GLY A 611 -12.05 -24.24 -17.23
CA GLY A 611 -12.66 -23.01 -17.78
C GLY A 611 -12.97 -21.91 -16.75
N TYR A 612 -12.75 -22.14 -15.45
CA TYR A 612 -13.03 -21.12 -14.43
C TYR A 612 -12.09 -19.91 -14.54
N ALA A 613 -10.81 -20.14 -14.81
CA ALA A 613 -9.83 -19.05 -14.98
C ALA A 613 -10.19 -18.16 -16.19
N ASP A 614 -10.56 -18.77 -17.31
CA ASP A 614 -11.05 -18.07 -18.50
C ASP A 614 -12.33 -17.29 -18.19
N LEU A 615 -13.28 -17.90 -17.47
CA LEU A 615 -14.51 -17.24 -17.03
C LEU A 615 -14.21 -16.00 -16.18
N GLN A 616 -13.29 -16.09 -15.22
CA GLN A 616 -12.88 -14.95 -14.38
C GLN A 616 -12.29 -13.84 -15.24
N ALA A 617 -11.39 -14.17 -16.18
CA ALA A 617 -10.78 -13.19 -17.08
C ALA A 617 -11.80 -12.49 -17.99
N VAL A 618 -12.86 -13.19 -18.41
CA VAL A 618 -14.01 -12.62 -19.13
C VAL A 618 -14.84 -11.72 -18.22
N LEU A 619 -15.13 -12.15 -16.99
CA LEU A 619 -15.89 -11.36 -16.01
C LEU A 619 -15.16 -10.08 -15.59
N ASP A 620 -13.83 -10.07 -15.55
CA ASP A 620 -13.03 -8.87 -15.28
C ASP A 620 -13.21 -7.82 -16.38
N ARG A 621 -13.10 -8.24 -17.64
CA ARG A 621 -13.36 -7.40 -18.82
C ARG A 621 -14.80 -6.91 -18.85
N ALA A 622 -15.76 -7.80 -18.57
CA ALA A 622 -17.17 -7.45 -18.46
C ALA A 622 -17.41 -6.40 -17.36
N SER A 623 -16.76 -6.55 -16.21
CA SER A 623 -16.87 -5.61 -15.09
C SER A 623 -16.30 -4.24 -15.43
N ALA A 624 -15.13 -4.18 -16.07
CA ALA A 624 -14.51 -2.93 -16.50
C ALA A 624 -15.33 -2.21 -17.58
N GLY A 625 -15.80 -2.94 -18.60
CA GLY A 625 -16.68 -2.39 -19.63
C GLY A 625 -18.02 -1.90 -19.08
N LEU A 626 -18.61 -2.67 -18.16
CA LEU A 626 -19.87 -2.28 -17.51
C LEU A 626 -19.68 -1.03 -16.65
N ALA A 627 -18.53 -0.91 -15.97
CA ALA A 627 -18.18 0.30 -15.24
C ALA A 627 -18.10 1.54 -16.15
N ALA A 628 -17.64 1.42 -17.39
CA ALA A 628 -17.68 2.53 -18.35
C ALA A 628 -19.11 2.95 -18.71
N GLU A 629 -20.03 2.00 -18.98
CA GLU A 629 -21.44 2.31 -19.21
C GLU A 629 -22.08 2.97 -17.98
N MET A 630 -21.80 2.43 -16.79
CA MET A 630 -22.26 2.96 -15.50
C MET A 630 -21.78 4.39 -15.27
N LEU A 631 -20.52 4.69 -15.59
CA LEU A 631 -19.96 6.04 -15.51
C LEU A 631 -20.71 6.99 -16.46
N GLY A 632 -21.02 6.54 -17.68
CA GLY A 632 -21.82 7.28 -18.64
C GLY A 632 -23.21 7.64 -18.12
N THR A 633 -23.94 6.63 -17.61
CA THR A 633 -25.25 6.82 -16.99
C THR A 633 -25.19 7.80 -15.81
N ALA A 634 -24.18 7.69 -14.96
CA ALA A 634 -24.00 8.58 -13.82
C ALA A 634 -23.62 10.01 -14.24
N ALA A 635 -22.75 10.16 -15.25
CA ALA A 635 -22.31 11.45 -15.75
C ALA A 635 -23.45 12.20 -16.44
N GLN A 636 -24.33 11.52 -17.18
CA GLN A 636 -25.53 12.16 -17.73
C GLN A 636 -26.51 12.57 -16.63
N ALA A 637 -26.73 11.72 -15.61
CA ALA A 637 -27.54 12.07 -14.45
C ALA A 637 -26.98 13.32 -13.74
N PHE A 638 -25.65 13.41 -13.61
CA PHE A 638 -24.98 14.60 -13.08
C PHE A 638 -25.22 15.83 -13.97
N ASP A 639 -25.03 15.72 -15.28
CA ASP A 639 -25.20 16.84 -16.22
C ASP A 639 -26.64 17.36 -16.24
N MET A 640 -27.64 16.48 -16.22
CA MET A 640 -29.05 16.85 -16.07
C MET A 640 -29.30 17.62 -14.77
N THR A 641 -28.73 17.13 -13.67
CA THR A 641 -28.83 17.76 -12.35
C THR A 641 -28.15 19.13 -12.32
N LEU A 642 -26.97 19.21 -12.91
CA LEU A 642 -26.19 20.44 -12.98
C LEU A 642 -26.93 21.50 -13.79
N GLU A 643 -27.53 21.13 -14.91
CA GLU A 643 -28.36 22.04 -15.72
C GLU A 643 -29.61 22.50 -14.97
N TYR A 644 -30.27 21.58 -14.25
CA TYR A 644 -31.42 21.93 -13.42
C TYR A 644 -31.05 22.90 -12.29
N LEU A 645 -29.88 22.73 -11.67
CA LEU A 645 -29.36 23.66 -10.66
C LEU A 645 -29.13 25.07 -11.21
N LYS A 646 -28.77 25.21 -12.49
CA LYS A 646 -28.55 26.51 -13.15
C LYS A 646 -29.84 27.20 -13.57
N THR A 647 -30.88 26.44 -13.89
CA THR A 647 -32.08 26.96 -14.56
C THR A 647 -33.29 27.04 -13.65
N ARG A 648 -33.40 26.18 -12.63
CA ARG A 648 -34.57 26.15 -11.74
C ARG A 648 -34.52 27.29 -10.73
N GLU A 649 -35.57 28.12 -10.70
CA GLU A 649 -35.70 29.21 -9.73
C GLU A 649 -36.62 28.87 -8.54
N GLN A 650 -36.15 29.15 -7.33
CA GLN A 650 -36.93 29.15 -6.09
C GLN A 650 -36.43 30.27 -5.17
N PHE A 651 -37.35 30.87 -4.40
CA PHE A 651 -37.04 32.00 -3.51
C PHE A 651 -36.30 33.16 -4.22
N GLY A 652 -36.68 33.44 -5.47
CA GLY A 652 -36.15 34.58 -6.26
C GLY A 652 -34.73 34.41 -6.79
N ARG A 653 -34.17 33.20 -6.80
CA ARG A 653 -32.85 32.90 -7.39
C ARG A 653 -32.77 31.46 -7.90
N VAL A 654 -31.78 31.18 -8.74
CA VAL A 654 -31.51 29.80 -9.20
C VAL A 654 -31.10 28.91 -8.02
N ILE A 655 -31.59 27.69 -7.97
CA ILE A 655 -31.39 26.80 -6.81
C ILE A 655 -29.92 26.39 -6.62
N GLY A 656 -29.10 26.41 -7.68
CA GLY A 656 -27.65 26.20 -7.58
C GLY A 656 -26.91 27.28 -6.80
N SER A 657 -27.52 28.44 -6.55
CA SER A 657 -26.93 29.51 -5.74
C SER A 657 -27.01 29.27 -4.23
N PHE A 658 -27.81 28.29 -3.78
CA PHE A 658 -27.86 27.89 -2.37
C PHE A 658 -26.67 26.99 -2.05
N GLN A 659 -25.88 27.34 -1.03
CA GLN A 659 -24.69 26.56 -0.65
C GLN A 659 -24.97 25.08 -0.42
N ALA A 660 -26.12 24.73 0.18
CA ALA A 660 -26.51 23.33 0.40
C ALA A 660 -26.54 22.51 -0.90
N LEU A 661 -27.03 23.10 -2.00
CA LEU A 661 -27.07 22.43 -3.31
C LEU A 661 -25.75 22.57 -4.07
N GLY A 662 -25.07 23.71 -3.96
CA GLY A 662 -23.74 23.91 -4.55
C GLY A 662 -22.68 22.96 -3.99
N HIS A 663 -22.64 22.78 -2.67
CA HIS A 663 -21.72 21.83 -2.02
C HIS A 663 -22.04 20.39 -2.40
N ARG A 664 -23.32 20.02 -2.43
CA ARG A 664 -23.74 18.69 -2.86
C ARG A 664 -23.33 18.38 -4.30
N ALA A 665 -23.45 19.36 -5.21
CA ALA A 665 -22.98 19.23 -6.58
C ALA A 665 -21.44 19.06 -6.65
N ALA A 666 -20.68 19.78 -5.82
CA ALA A 666 -19.24 19.65 -5.74
C ALA A 666 -18.78 18.27 -5.23
N GLU A 667 -19.48 17.72 -4.24
CA GLU A 667 -19.24 16.36 -3.72
C GLU A 667 -19.53 15.29 -4.78
N LEU A 668 -20.65 15.41 -5.49
CA LEU A 668 -21.01 14.50 -6.58
C LEU A 668 -20.00 14.55 -7.72
N TYR A 669 -19.52 15.73 -8.09
CA TYR A 669 -18.49 15.87 -9.11
C TYR A 669 -17.16 15.28 -8.69
N THR A 670 -16.75 15.50 -7.43
CA THR A 670 -15.54 14.88 -6.85
C THR A 670 -15.63 13.35 -6.94
N ALA A 671 -16.78 12.78 -6.56
CA ALA A 671 -17.02 11.34 -6.66
C ALA A 671 -17.00 10.84 -8.12
N MET A 672 -17.55 11.61 -9.06
CA MET A 672 -17.50 11.29 -10.49
C MET A 672 -16.07 11.21 -11.02
N GLU A 673 -15.22 12.17 -10.68
CA GLU A 673 -13.82 12.22 -11.14
C GLU A 673 -12.98 11.07 -10.58
N LEU A 674 -13.24 10.66 -9.33
CA LEU A 674 -12.65 9.46 -8.71
C LEU A 674 -13.11 8.19 -9.42
N ALA A 675 -14.42 8.05 -9.66
CA ALA A 675 -15.02 6.92 -10.36
C ALA A 675 -14.49 6.79 -11.80
N ARG A 676 -14.38 7.91 -12.52
CA ARG A 676 -13.78 7.98 -13.86
C ARG A 676 -12.35 7.46 -13.89
N SER A 677 -11.53 7.89 -12.93
CA SER A 677 -10.14 7.45 -12.85
C SER A 677 -10.02 5.94 -12.64
N CYS A 678 -10.93 5.34 -11.87
CA CYS A 678 -10.97 3.89 -11.68
C CYS A 678 -11.41 3.15 -12.96
N ALA A 679 -12.42 3.67 -13.65
CA ALA A 679 -12.93 3.10 -14.91
C ALA A 679 -11.87 3.09 -16.01
N GLU A 680 -11.25 4.23 -16.27
CA GLU A 680 -10.21 4.39 -17.29
C GLU A 680 -8.98 3.54 -16.96
N HIS A 681 -8.56 3.51 -15.70
CA HIS A 681 -7.42 2.69 -15.28
C HIS A 681 -7.67 1.19 -15.47
N ALA A 682 -8.86 0.69 -15.12
CA ALA A 682 -9.17 -0.74 -15.30
C ALA A 682 -9.16 -1.16 -16.77
N LEU A 683 -9.68 -0.33 -17.67
CA LEU A 683 -9.65 -0.60 -19.11
C LEU A 683 -8.22 -0.54 -19.66
N GLN A 684 -7.44 0.46 -19.24
CA GLN A 684 -6.04 0.58 -19.61
C GLN A 684 -5.19 -0.60 -19.08
N ALA A 685 -5.49 -1.09 -17.88
CA ALA A 685 -4.82 -2.25 -17.29
C ALA A 685 -5.06 -3.51 -18.14
N ILE A 686 -6.27 -3.69 -18.69
CA ILE A 686 -6.56 -4.79 -19.61
C ILE A 686 -5.73 -4.67 -20.89
N ASP A 687 -5.68 -3.48 -21.50
CA ASP A 687 -4.93 -3.21 -22.73
C ASP A 687 -3.42 -3.38 -22.55
N SER A 688 -2.91 -3.09 -21.34
CA SER A 688 -1.50 -3.25 -20.98
C SER A 688 -1.16 -4.62 -20.37
N HIS A 689 -2.15 -5.50 -20.23
CA HIS A 689 -2.00 -6.84 -19.65
C HIS A 689 -1.39 -6.84 -18.24
N ALA A 690 -1.84 -5.93 -17.38
CA ALA A 690 -1.37 -5.84 -16.00
C ALA A 690 -1.66 -7.13 -15.21
N ASP A 691 -0.79 -7.52 -14.28
CA ASP A 691 -0.95 -8.77 -13.51
C ASP A 691 -2.11 -8.74 -12.50
N ASN A 692 -2.59 -7.55 -12.14
CA ASN A 692 -3.61 -7.35 -11.10
C ASN A 692 -5.02 -7.02 -11.66
N LEU A 693 -5.37 -7.53 -12.85
CA LEU A 693 -6.66 -7.24 -13.51
C LEU A 693 -7.87 -7.43 -12.61
N ALA A 694 -7.96 -8.56 -11.90
CA ALA A 694 -9.10 -8.87 -11.04
C ALA A 694 -9.34 -7.81 -9.95
N GLU A 695 -8.25 -7.27 -9.38
CA GLU A 695 -8.30 -6.22 -8.36
C GLU A 695 -8.76 -4.90 -8.96
N VAL A 696 -8.12 -4.42 -10.03
CA VAL A 696 -8.42 -3.11 -10.62
C VAL A 696 -9.79 -3.08 -11.29
N CYS A 697 -10.22 -4.18 -11.92
CA CYS A 697 -11.57 -4.31 -12.49
C CYS A 697 -12.63 -4.34 -11.38
N SER A 698 -12.38 -5.01 -10.25
CA SER A 698 -13.29 -5.01 -9.10
C SER A 698 -13.35 -3.64 -8.40
N LEU A 699 -12.20 -2.96 -8.23
CA LEU A 699 -12.15 -1.58 -7.73
C LEU A 699 -13.00 -0.67 -8.59
N SER A 700 -12.81 -0.70 -9.91
CA SER A 700 -13.57 0.07 -10.88
C SER A 700 -15.07 -0.18 -10.74
N LYS A 701 -15.49 -1.44 -10.83
CA LYS A 701 -16.90 -1.83 -10.75
C LYS A 701 -17.55 -1.43 -9.43
N CYS A 702 -16.82 -1.55 -8.32
CA CYS A 702 -17.29 -1.11 -7.01
C CYS A 702 -17.43 0.42 -6.94
N ARG A 703 -16.38 1.17 -7.28
CA ARG A 703 -16.33 2.63 -7.15
C ARG A 703 -17.31 3.34 -8.07
N VAL A 704 -17.41 2.92 -9.32
CA VAL A 704 -18.40 3.47 -10.24
C VAL A 704 -19.81 3.07 -9.80
N GLY A 705 -20.00 1.86 -9.28
CA GLY A 705 -21.28 1.42 -8.71
C GLY A 705 -21.74 2.23 -7.50
N GLU A 706 -20.83 2.59 -6.59
CA GLU A 706 -21.15 3.46 -5.46
C GLU A 706 -21.54 4.87 -5.92
N PHE A 707 -20.78 5.43 -6.87
CA PHE A 707 -21.09 6.74 -7.43
C PHE A 707 -22.43 6.76 -8.18
N LEU A 708 -22.66 5.79 -9.08
CA LEU A 708 -23.92 5.66 -9.82
C LEU A 708 -25.12 5.51 -8.89
N HIS A 709 -24.97 4.75 -7.80
CA HIS A 709 -26.00 4.60 -6.79
C HIS A 709 -26.36 5.94 -6.16
N VAL A 710 -25.37 6.70 -5.68
CA VAL A 710 -25.60 8.00 -5.05
C VAL A 710 -26.17 8.99 -6.07
N MET A 711 -25.55 9.11 -7.24
CA MET A 711 -25.92 10.08 -8.27
C MET A 711 -27.34 9.85 -8.80
N SER A 712 -27.73 8.61 -9.07
CA SER A 712 -29.10 8.30 -9.53
C SER A 712 -30.18 8.65 -8.50
N ASN A 713 -29.91 8.46 -7.20
CA ASN A 713 -30.81 8.94 -6.14
C ASN A 713 -30.82 10.48 -6.06
N GLN A 714 -29.66 11.12 -6.22
CA GLN A 714 -29.56 12.59 -6.20
C GLN A 714 -30.27 13.26 -7.36
N LEU A 715 -30.24 12.63 -8.54
CA LEU A 715 -30.99 13.05 -9.70
C LEU A 715 -32.47 13.22 -9.36
N ILE A 716 -33.09 12.23 -8.72
CA ILE A 716 -34.49 12.33 -8.28
C ILE A 716 -34.66 13.41 -7.21
N GLN A 717 -33.84 13.38 -6.16
CA GLN A 717 -34.01 14.24 -4.99
C GLN A 717 -33.86 15.73 -5.30
N ILE A 718 -32.88 16.10 -6.13
CA ILE A 718 -32.60 17.52 -6.47
C ILE A 718 -33.66 18.08 -7.42
N HIS A 719 -34.21 17.25 -8.31
CA HIS A 719 -35.31 17.65 -9.18
C HIS A 719 -36.65 17.69 -8.43
N GLY A 720 -36.77 17.02 -7.28
CA GLY A 720 -37.99 17.01 -6.47
C GLY A 720 -39.14 16.33 -7.21
N GLY A 721 -40.34 16.92 -7.18
CA GLY A 721 -41.54 16.32 -7.76
C GLY A 721 -41.41 15.94 -9.24
N ILE A 722 -40.74 16.74 -10.07
CA ILE A 722 -40.56 16.42 -11.50
C ILE A 722 -39.64 15.22 -11.71
N GLY A 723 -38.71 14.97 -10.79
CA GLY A 723 -37.83 13.79 -10.83
C GLY A 723 -38.59 12.46 -10.68
N MET A 724 -39.79 12.50 -10.09
CA MET A 724 -40.62 11.32 -9.85
C MET A 724 -41.54 10.96 -11.02
N THR A 725 -41.63 11.80 -12.05
CA THR A 725 -42.59 11.63 -13.13
C THR A 725 -41.97 10.89 -14.32
N ASP A 726 -42.77 10.17 -15.11
CA ASP A 726 -42.25 9.45 -16.29
C ASP A 726 -41.97 10.41 -17.45
N GLU A 727 -42.53 11.63 -17.45
CA GLU A 727 -42.27 12.67 -18.45
C GLU A 727 -40.83 13.19 -18.40
N PHE A 728 -40.18 13.12 -17.24
CA PHE A 728 -38.78 13.48 -17.08
C PHE A 728 -37.90 12.22 -17.05
N ASP A 729 -36.80 12.23 -17.80
CA ASP A 729 -36.01 11.02 -18.03
C ASP A 729 -35.28 10.48 -16.78
N ALA A 730 -35.29 11.23 -15.67
CA ALA A 730 -34.60 10.86 -14.43
C ALA A 730 -34.93 9.45 -13.91
N GLY A 731 -36.20 9.05 -14.00
CA GLY A 731 -36.63 7.72 -13.60
C GLY A 731 -35.96 6.59 -14.40
N PHE A 732 -35.55 6.83 -15.65
CA PHE A 732 -34.88 5.82 -16.48
C PHE A 732 -33.44 5.61 -16.06
N TYR A 733 -32.71 6.69 -15.75
CA TYR A 733 -31.35 6.59 -15.22
C TYR A 733 -31.32 5.85 -13.89
N LEU A 734 -32.28 6.09 -12.99
CA LEU A 734 -32.40 5.34 -11.74
C LEU A 734 -32.68 3.84 -11.97
N LYS A 735 -33.61 3.51 -12.88
CA LYS A 735 -33.96 2.12 -13.19
C LYS A 735 -32.77 1.38 -13.83
N ARG A 736 -32.09 1.99 -14.81
CA ARG A 736 -30.89 1.43 -15.44
C ARG A 736 -29.76 1.25 -14.42
N ALA A 737 -29.55 2.23 -13.55
CA ALA A 737 -28.56 2.14 -12.48
C ALA A 737 -28.72 0.87 -11.63
N ARG A 738 -29.94 0.55 -11.20
CA ARG A 738 -30.20 -0.63 -10.36
C ARG A 738 -29.90 -1.95 -11.07
N VAL A 739 -30.16 -2.05 -12.36
CA VAL A 739 -29.84 -3.25 -13.14
C VAL A 739 -28.33 -3.39 -13.32
N LEU A 740 -27.65 -2.31 -13.73
CA LEU A 740 -26.21 -2.28 -13.93
C LEU A 740 -25.41 -2.57 -12.64
N GLU A 741 -25.88 -2.05 -11.50
CA GLU A 741 -25.29 -2.32 -10.19
C GLU A 741 -25.26 -3.81 -9.85
N THR A 742 -26.27 -4.58 -10.26
CA THR A 742 -26.40 -6.00 -9.92
C THR A 742 -25.71 -6.94 -10.91
N ALA A 743 -25.54 -6.53 -12.16
CA ALA A 743 -24.94 -7.36 -13.20
C ALA A 743 -23.45 -7.63 -12.95
N PHE A 744 -23.06 -8.91 -13.08
CA PHE A 744 -21.71 -9.44 -12.83
C PHE A 744 -21.15 -9.19 -11.43
N GLY A 745 -22.04 -9.03 -10.45
CA GLY A 745 -21.66 -8.74 -9.07
C GLY A 745 -21.93 -7.30 -8.68
N ASN A 746 -22.44 -7.12 -7.47
CA ASN A 746 -22.67 -5.82 -6.89
C ASN A 746 -21.45 -5.30 -6.14
N GLN A 747 -21.54 -4.08 -5.59
CA GLN A 747 -20.46 -3.44 -4.85
C GLN A 747 -19.96 -4.31 -3.69
N ALA A 748 -20.84 -5.05 -3.01
CA ALA A 748 -20.44 -5.96 -1.93
C ALA A 748 -19.59 -7.13 -2.45
N TYR A 749 -20.00 -7.75 -3.56
CA TYR A 749 -19.22 -8.82 -4.21
C TYR A 749 -17.83 -8.33 -4.64
N HIS A 750 -17.76 -7.18 -5.32
CA HIS A 750 -16.48 -6.64 -5.78
C HIS A 750 -15.61 -6.08 -4.66
N ARG A 751 -16.19 -5.63 -3.55
CA ARG A 751 -15.42 -5.27 -2.36
C ARG A 751 -14.76 -6.51 -1.78
N ASP A 752 -15.48 -7.61 -1.63
CA ASP A 752 -14.91 -8.87 -1.12
C ASP A 752 -13.81 -9.42 -2.06
N ARG A 753 -14.07 -9.41 -3.38
CA ARG A 753 -13.13 -9.86 -4.41
C ARG A 753 -11.91 -8.94 -4.61
N GLY A 754 -12.12 -7.63 -4.52
CA GLY A 754 -11.13 -6.58 -4.76
C GLY A 754 -10.43 -6.07 -3.49
N THR A 755 -10.78 -6.61 -2.32
CA THR A 755 -9.91 -6.43 -1.14
C THR A 755 -8.66 -7.27 -1.38
N PRO A 756 -7.45 -6.78 -1.09
CA PRO A 756 -6.28 -7.63 -1.02
C PRO A 756 -6.49 -8.68 0.07
N VAL A 757 -7.08 -9.83 -0.28
CA VAL A 757 -7.10 -11.04 0.56
C VAL A 757 -5.77 -11.78 0.42
N GLY A 758 -4.92 -11.40 -0.53
CA GLY A 758 -3.52 -11.78 -0.56
C GLY A 758 -2.68 -10.77 0.20
N ILE A 759 -2.11 -11.18 1.32
CA ILE A 759 -0.80 -10.72 1.76
C ILE A 759 0.09 -10.81 0.51
N ALA A 760 0.42 -9.67 -0.11
CA ALA A 760 1.33 -9.67 -1.23
C ALA A 760 2.60 -10.37 -0.73
N VAL A 761 3.16 -11.28 -1.52
CA VAL A 761 4.43 -11.99 -1.22
C VAL A 761 5.48 -11.02 -0.67
N GLN A 762 5.43 -9.74 -1.07
CA GLN A 762 6.25 -8.64 -0.56
C GLN A 762 6.06 -8.34 0.94
N GLU A 763 4.85 -8.42 1.50
CA GLU A 763 4.58 -8.30 2.94
C GLU A 763 5.02 -9.56 3.71
N LEU A 764 4.87 -10.76 3.13
CA LEU A 764 5.33 -12.01 3.72
C LEU A 764 6.86 -12.12 3.74
N MET A 765 7.54 -11.64 2.69
CA MET A 765 9.00 -11.61 2.58
C MET A 765 9.62 -10.51 3.46
N LYS A 766 8.93 -9.36 3.62
CA LYS A 766 9.28 -8.36 4.64
C LYS A 766 9.14 -8.89 6.06
N TYR A 767 8.12 -9.70 6.32
CA TYR A 767 7.96 -10.41 7.59
C TYR A 767 9.08 -11.44 7.84
N ALA A 768 9.65 -12.02 6.77
CA ALA A 768 10.79 -12.94 6.81
C ALA A 768 12.18 -12.25 6.73
N GLY A 769 12.24 -10.91 6.68
CA GLY A 769 13.50 -10.15 6.66
C GLY A 769 14.23 -10.09 5.30
N VAL A 770 13.59 -10.50 4.20
CA VAL A 770 14.21 -10.52 2.86
C VAL A 770 13.97 -9.18 2.15
N GLU A 771 15.05 -8.44 1.86
CA GLU A 771 15.04 -7.14 1.15
C GLU A 771 15.58 -7.28 -0.28
N THR A 772 14.87 -6.73 -1.28
CA THR A 772 15.26 -6.76 -2.70
C THR A 772 14.63 -5.60 -3.48
N ASP A 773 15.31 -5.06 -4.49
CA ASP A 773 14.82 -3.93 -5.31
C ASP A 773 13.71 -4.34 -6.27
N HIS A 774 13.82 -5.55 -6.84
CA HIS A 774 12.83 -6.11 -7.75
C HIS A 774 12.55 -7.58 -7.41
N ILE A 775 11.31 -8.01 -7.63
CA ILE A 775 10.87 -9.40 -7.43
C ILE A 775 10.31 -9.92 -8.75
N ALA A 776 10.80 -11.08 -9.19
CA ALA A 776 10.30 -11.80 -10.35
C ALA A 776 9.75 -13.16 -9.88
N ILE A 777 8.57 -13.56 -10.35
CA ILE A 777 7.99 -14.86 -10.01
C ILE A 777 8.11 -15.77 -11.23
N ARG A 778 8.74 -16.92 -11.06
CA ARG A 778 8.74 -18.01 -12.04
C ARG A 778 7.56 -18.92 -11.73
N THR A 779 6.78 -19.26 -12.75
CA THR A 779 5.87 -20.42 -12.68
C THR A 779 6.24 -21.40 -13.77
N SER A 780 6.34 -22.68 -13.46
CA SER A 780 6.48 -23.71 -14.50
C SER A 780 5.12 -24.35 -14.79
N TYR A 781 4.72 -24.40 -16.07
CA TYR A 781 3.57 -25.20 -16.47
C TYR A 781 3.94 -26.70 -16.45
N TYR A 782 3.45 -27.45 -15.45
CA TYR A 782 3.52 -28.91 -15.44
C TYR A 782 2.36 -29.50 -16.25
N GLN A 783 2.61 -29.93 -17.50
CA GLN A 783 1.63 -30.69 -18.28
C GLN A 783 1.66 -32.19 -17.92
N GLY A 784 1.28 -32.52 -16.68
CA GLY A 784 1.10 -33.89 -16.22
C GLY A 784 2.40 -34.67 -15.98
N ILE A 785 2.26 -35.82 -15.30
CA ILE A 785 3.36 -36.63 -14.76
C ILE A 785 4.26 -37.25 -15.85
N ASP A 786 3.81 -37.29 -17.12
CA ASP A 786 4.46 -38.06 -18.19
C ASP A 786 4.87 -37.27 -19.45
N LYS A 787 4.84 -35.92 -19.46
CA LYS A 787 5.31 -35.14 -20.62
C LYS A 787 6.23 -33.99 -20.23
N THR A 788 7.51 -34.18 -20.47
CA THR A 788 8.57 -33.16 -20.40
C THR A 788 8.58 -32.33 -21.68
N ASP A 789 7.82 -31.23 -21.70
CA ASP A 789 8.09 -30.11 -22.61
C ASP A 789 8.45 -28.89 -21.76
N ASN A 790 9.75 -28.60 -21.67
CA ASN A 790 10.32 -27.61 -20.76
C ASN A 790 10.28 -26.21 -21.38
N GLN A 791 9.10 -25.58 -21.42
CA GLN A 791 9.03 -24.12 -21.63
C GLN A 791 8.96 -23.40 -20.28
N VAL A 792 9.96 -22.58 -20.02
CA VAL A 792 10.08 -21.76 -18.80
C VAL A 792 9.58 -20.35 -19.12
N GLN A 793 8.59 -19.86 -18.35
CA GLN A 793 8.07 -18.50 -18.47
C GLN A 793 8.38 -17.73 -17.19
N VAL A 794 9.02 -16.57 -17.33
CA VAL A 794 9.32 -15.64 -16.23
C VAL A 794 8.29 -14.53 -16.28
N HIS A 795 7.46 -14.40 -15.24
CA HIS A 795 6.49 -13.31 -15.14
C HIS A 795 7.20 -11.99 -14.89
N ASN A 796 6.60 -10.88 -15.36
CA ASN A 796 7.18 -9.54 -15.28
C ASN A 796 8.51 -9.33 -16.01
N LEU A 797 8.85 -10.16 -17.01
CA LEU A 797 10.09 -9.99 -17.78
C LEU A 797 10.16 -8.64 -18.52
N GLY A 798 9.04 -8.12 -19.03
CA GLY A 798 8.97 -6.79 -19.65
C GLY A 798 9.27 -5.65 -18.67
N TYR A 799 8.69 -5.71 -17.46
CA TYR A 799 8.99 -4.78 -16.38
C TYR A 799 10.47 -4.82 -16.00
N LEU A 800 11.04 -6.02 -15.84
CA LEU A 800 12.46 -6.19 -15.52
C LEU A 800 13.36 -5.65 -16.65
N LEU A 801 13.03 -5.89 -17.91
CA LEU A 801 13.80 -5.37 -19.04
C LEU A 801 13.78 -3.83 -19.14
N GLU A 802 12.69 -3.20 -18.70
CA GLU A 802 12.53 -1.74 -18.69
C GLU A 802 13.11 -1.05 -17.43
N HIS A 803 13.20 -1.77 -16.30
CA HIS A 803 13.48 -1.17 -14.98
C HIS A 803 14.76 -1.69 -14.30
N LEU A 804 15.38 -2.75 -14.80
CA LEU A 804 16.64 -3.26 -14.26
C LEU A 804 17.85 -2.43 -14.72
N ASN A 805 18.71 -2.12 -13.75
CA ASN A 805 20.05 -1.65 -13.98
C ASN A 805 21.07 -2.48 -13.20
N TYR A 806 22.35 -2.26 -13.47
CA TYR A 806 23.47 -3.02 -12.91
C TYR A 806 23.54 -3.03 -11.37
N ASP A 807 23.01 -2.00 -10.71
CA ASP A 807 23.06 -1.81 -9.25
C ASP A 807 21.87 -2.44 -8.53
N ASN A 808 20.88 -2.96 -9.25
CA ASN A 808 19.69 -3.53 -8.63
C ASN A 808 19.93 -4.93 -8.05
N SER A 809 19.28 -5.22 -6.93
CA SER A 809 19.08 -6.58 -6.44
C SER A 809 17.80 -7.17 -7.04
N VAL A 810 17.88 -8.39 -7.55
CA VAL A 810 16.71 -9.10 -8.12
C VAL A 810 16.53 -10.41 -7.39
N LEU A 811 15.35 -10.60 -6.80
CA LEU A 811 14.93 -11.86 -6.22
C LEU A 811 14.03 -12.61 -7.21
N ILE A 812 14.49 -13.74 -7.70
CA ILE A 812 13.68 -14.65 -8.52
C ILE A 812 13.07 -15.70 -7.59
N VAL A 813 11.73 -15.71 -7.50
CA VAL A 813 10.98 -16.69 -6.72
C VAL A 813 10.63 -17.87 -7.63
N ASP A 814 11.19 -19.05 -7.35
CA ASP A 814 11.01 -20.26 -8.15
C ASP A 814 10.04 -21.23 -7.45
N ASP A 815 9.00 -21.65 -8.17
CA ASP A 815 7.96 -22.57 -7.69
C ASP A 815 8.24 -24.05 -8.01
N VAL A 816 9.32 -24.37 -8.76
CA VAL A 816 9.61 -25.75 -9.22
C VAL A 816 11.04 -26.21 -8.96
N PHE A 817 11.13 -27.40 -8.38
CA PHE A 817 12.39 -28.14 -8.17
C PHE A 817 12.84 -28.85 -9.46
N ASP A 818 13.59 -28.17 -10.34
CA ASP A 818 14.33 -28.80 -11.45
C ASP A 818 15.82 -28.94 -11.07
N ARG A 819 16.49 -29.97 -11.58
CA ARG A 819 17.88 -30.42 -11.30
C ARG A 819 18.96 -29.44 -11.81
N GLY A 820 18.76 -28.13 -11.64
CA GLY A 820 19.74 -27.08 -11.92
C GLY A 820 19.91 -26.69 -13.39
N ARG A 821 19.32 -27.41 -14.36
CA ARG A 821 19.47 -27.11 -15.80
C ARG A 821 18.66 -25.89 -16.28
N SER A 822 17.63 -25.48 -15.54
CA SER A 822 16.74 -24.38 -15.91
C SER A 822 17.28 -22.98 -15.54
N ILE A 823 18.07 -22.87 -14.47
CA ILE A 823 18.62 -21.60 -13.98
C ILE A 823 19.72 -21.08 -14.93
N GLU A 824 20.58 -21.96 -15.44
CA GLU A 824 21.59 -21.62 -16.45
C GLU A 824 20.94 -21.12 -17.75
N ALA A 825 19.78 -21.66 -18.12
CA ALA A 825 19.01 -21.20 -19.28
C ALA A 825 18.37 -19.82 -19.05
N ILE A 826 17.89 -19.52 -17.83
CA ILE A 826 17.35 -18.20 -17.45
C ILE A 826 18.46 -17.15 -17.40
N ILE A 827 19.60 -17.45 -16.77
CA ILE A 827 20.76 -16.54 -16.77
C ILE A 827 21.23 -16.33 -18.20
N SER A 828 21.35 -17.39 -19.01
CA SER A 828 21.72 -17.26 -20.43
C SER A 828 20.70 -16.44 -21.24
N GLU A 829 19.40 -16.57 -20.96
CA GLU A 829 18.35 -15.81 -21.65
C GLU A 829 18.30 -14.35 -21.20
N LEU A 830 18.44 -14.09 -19.90
CA LEU A 830 18.57 -12.74 -19.34
C LEU A 830 19.86 -12.08 -19.84
N GLU A 831 20.98 -12.80 -19.93
CA GLU A 831 22.23 -12.32 -20.53
C GLU A 831 22.06 -12.03 -22.03
N ARG A 832 21.36 -12.91 -22.76
CA ARG A 832 21.07 -12.75 -24.19
C ARG A 832 20.18 -11.54 -24.48
N LEU A 833 19.21 -11.28 -23.62
CA LEU A 833 18.23 -10.19 -23.76
C LEU A 833 18.74 -8.86 -23.21
N THR A 834 19.45 -8.84 -22.09
CA THR A 834 19.95 -7.60 -21.45
C THR A 834 21.30 -7.14 -21.99
N ARG A 835 22.04 -8.02 -22.70
CA ARG A 835 23.31 -7.86 -23.45
C ARG A 835 24.51 -7.22 -22.71
N ARG A 836 24.33 -6.36 -21.69
CA ARG A 836 25.34 -5.75 -20.79
C ARG A 836 24.77 -5.19 -19.46
N ASN A 837 23.45 -5.23 -19.22
CA ASN A 837 22.80 -4.60 -18.06
C ASN A 837 22.36 -5.59 -16.97
N LEU A 838 22.91 -6.81 -16.95
CA LEU A 838 22.55 -7.81 -15.96
C LEU A 838 23.03 -7.36 -14.56
N PRO A 839 22.15 -7.32 -13.54
CA PRO A 839 22.54 -6.89 -12.20
C PRO A 839 23.56 -7.83 -11.56
N LYS A 840 24.43 -7.27 -10.72
CA LYS A 840 25.54 -8.02 -10.09
C LYS A 840 25.09 -8.92 -8.93
N ASP A 841 23.94 -8.61 -8.33
CA ASP A 841 23.37 -9.29 -7.16
C ASP A 841 21.99 -9.88 -7.52
N ILE A 842 22.01 -11.04 -8.18
CA ILE A 842 20.80 -11.82 -8.47
C ILE A 842 20.68 -12.91 -7.42
N ARG A 843 19.61 -12.85 -6.63
CA ARG A 843 19.27 -13.83 -5.60
C ARG A 843 18.10 -14.67 -6.09
N ILE A 844 18.11 -15.97 -5.78
CA ILE A 844 17.03 -16.87 -6.16
C ILE A 844 16.50 -17.50 -4.86
N ALA A 845 15.21 -17.32 -4.60
CA ALA A 845 14.52 -17.99 -3.51
C ALA A 845 13.61 -19.07 -4.10
N THR A 846 13.79 -20.31 -3.65
CA THR A 846 12.90 -21.40 -4.04
C THR A 846 11.80 -21.54 -2.98
N VAL A 847 10.55 -21.48 -3.40
CA VAL A 847 9.39 -21.73 -2.53
C VAL A 847 8.88 -23.12 -2.85
N TRP A 848 8.99 -24.04 -1.89
CA TRP A 848 8.57 -25.42 -2.09
C TRP A 848 7.19 -25.69 -1.51
N PHE A 849 6.30 -26.25 -2.33
CA PHE A 849 5.02 -26.80 -1.91
C PHE A 849 5.11 -28.33 -1.81
N LYS A 850 4.83 -28.90 -0.63
CA LYS A 850 4.71 -30.35 -0.44
C LYS A 850 3.22 -30.72 -0.34
N PRO A 851 2.62 -31.40 -1.34
CA PRO A 851 1.35 -32.04 -1.12
C PRO A 851 1.62 -33.23 -0.19
N GLU A 852 1.23 -33.13 1.08
CA GLU A 852 1.10 -34.34 1.88
C GLU A 852 0.04 -35.25 1.23
N LYS A 853 0.34 -36.55 1.18
CA LYS A 853 -0.50 -37.56 0.52
C LYS A 853 -1.88 -37.77 1.16
N ASN A 854 -2.34 -36.92 2.06
CA ASN A 854 -3.67 -37.01 2.66
C ASN A 854 -4.36 -35.65 2.70
N VAL A 855 -5.39 -35.53 1.85
CA VAL A 855 -6.36 -34.44 1.80
C VAL A 855 -7.12 -34.41 3.12
N THR A 856 -6.92 -33.40 3.98
CA THR A 856 -7.94 -32.92 4.96
C THR A 856 -7.56 -31.68 5.80
N ALA A 857 -6.31 -31.19 5.78
CA ALA A 857 -5.95 -29.94 6.47
C ALA A 857 -5.21 -28.99 5.51
N LEU A 858 -5.87 -27.90 5.12
CA LEU A 858 -5.26 -26.80 4.36
C LEU A 858 -4.65 -25.81 5.35
N SER A 859 -3.42 -26.09 5.80
CA SER A 859 -2.52 -25.06 6.33
C SER A 859 -1.26 -25.11 5.48
N PRO A 860 -0.97 -24.08 4.67
CA PRO A 860 0.25 -24.07 3.87
C PRO A 860 1.44 -23.66 4.75
N ASP A 861 2.35 -24.60 5.00
CA ASP A 861 3.68 -24.30 5.55
C ASP A 861 4.59 -23.86 4.40
N TYR A 862 5.02 -22.59 4.41
CA TYR A 862 5.98 -22.05 3.45
C TYR A 862 7.39 -22.06 4.04
N TYR A 863 8.37 -22.55 3.30
CA TYR A 863 9.79 -22.47 3.64
C TYR A 863 10.50 -21.58 2.62
N VAL A 864 11.21 -20.55 3.09
CA VAL A 864 11.98 -19.62 2.27
C VAL A 864 13.47 -19.86 2.56
N HIS A 865 14.25 -20.20 1.53
CA HIS A 865 15.71 -20.34 1.64
C HIS A 865 16.38 -19.18 0.90
N GLU A 866 17.14 -18.36 1.62
CA GLU A 866 17.98 -17.29 1.06
C GLU A 866 19.44 -17.77 1.03
N THR A 867 20.14 -17.56 -0.10
CA THR A 867 21.58 -17.84 -0.19
C THR A 867 22.35 -16.53 -0.35
N ASN A 868 23.38 -16.31 0.48
CA ASN A 868 24.21 -15.10 0.49
C ASN A 868 25.54 -15.24 -0.29
N ARG A 869 25.68 -16.22 -1.19
CA ARG A 869 26.87 -16.38 -2.06
C ARG A 869 26.49 -16.97 -3.43
N TRP A 870 27.25 -16.60 -4.47
CA TRP A 870 27.25 -17.28 -5.76
C TRP A 870 27.44 -18.79 -5.55
N LEU A 871 26.49 -19.57 -6.05
CA LEU A 871 26.47 -21.04 -6.20
C LEU A 871 27.62 -21.82 -5.54
N VAL A 872 27.27 -22.67 -4.54
CA VAL A 872 28.00 -23.92 -4.30
C VAL A 872 27.68 -24.83 -5.49
N PHE A 873 28.71 -25.33 -6.17
CA PHE A 873 28.52 -26.10 -7.40
C PHE A 873 28.18 -27.57 -7.11
N PRO A 874 27.35 -28.24 -7.93
CA PRO A 874 27.04 -29.66 -7.78
C PRO A 874 28.23 -30.62 -7.90
N HIS A 875 29.36 -30.19 -8.47
CA HIS A 875 30.57 -31.04 -8.53
C HIS A 875 31.28 -31.16 -7.17
N GLU A 876 30.94 -30.31 -6.20
CA GLU A 876 31.40 -30.42 -4.80
C GLU A 876 30.45 -31.29 -3.95
N LEU A 877 29.32 -31.74 -4.51
CA LEU A 877 28.36 -32.67 -3.91
C LEU A 877 28.51 -34.10 -4.42
N ASP A 878 29.48 -34.35 -5.31
CA ASP A 878 29.70 -35.68 -5.87
C ASP A 878 30.34 -36.58 -4.79
N GLY A 879 29.52 -37.46 -4.21
CA GLY A 879 29.92 -38.41 -3.17
C GLY A 879 29.13 -38.34 -1.85
N LEU A 880 28.21 -37.38 -1.70
CA LEU A 880 27.33 -37.29 -0.51
C LEU A 880 25.99 -37.98 -0.76
N THR A 881 25.48 -38.66 0.26
CA THR A 881 24.21 -39.41 0.19
C THR A 881 23.00 -38.51 0.48
N ASP A 882 21.83 -38.89 -0.06
CA ASP A 882 20.56 -38.16 0.07
C ASP A 882 20.13 -37.95 1.55
N GLU A 883 20.67 -38.78 2.46
CA GLU A 883 20.43 -38.72 3.91
C GLU A 883 21.33 -37.67 4.60
N GLU A 884 22.58 -37.50 4.14
CA GLU A 884 23.51 -36.46 4.62
C GLU A 884 23.07 -35.05 4.20
N VAL A 885 22.56 -34.91 2.98
CA VAL A 885 22.04 -33.63 2.47
C VAL A 885 20.75 -33.22 3.20
N ARG A 886 19.87 -34.17 3.54
CA ARG A 886 18.67 -33.93 4.37
C ARG A 886 19.00 -33.59 5.82
N GLY A 887 20.08 -34.16 6.36
CA GLY A 887 20.56 -33.89 7.72
C GLY A 887 20.92 -32.42 7.93
N TRP A 888 21.58 -31.82 6.93
CA TRP A 888 22.00 -30.41 6.91
C TRP A 888 20.86 -29.41 6.67
N LEU A 889 19.88 -29.75 5.84
CA LEU A 889 18.72 -28.88 5.56
C LEU A 889 17.71 -28.79 6.71
N MET A 890 17.71 -29.75 7.63
CA MET A 890 16.81 -29.83 8.80
C MET A 890 17.52 -29.51 10.13
N ALA A 891 18.76 -29.03 10.09
CA ALA A 891 19.52 -28.68 11.27
C ALA A 891 19.24 -27.22 11.67
N SER A 892 18.80 -27.00 12.90
CA SER A 892 18.67 -25.65 13.47
C SER A 892 20.04 -24.95 13.50
N GLU A 893 20.05 -23.62 13.59
CA GLU A 893 21.28 -22.83 13.75
C GLU A 893 22.15 -23.35 14.90
N VAL A 894 21.55 -23.73 16.03
CA VAL A 894 22.25 -24.32 17.18
C VAL A 894 22.86 -25.68 16.82
N THR A 895 22.15 -26.52 16.06
CA THR A 895 22.64 -27.84 15.60
C THR A 895 23.84 -27.67 14.66
N LEU A 896 23.75 -26.75 13.69
CA LEU A 896 24.82 -26.46 12.73
C LEU A 896 26.06 -25.88 13.41
N LEU A 897 25.87 -25.01 14.40
CA LEU A 897 26.99 -24.46 15.16
C LEU A 897 27.62 -25.53 16.08
N LEU A 898 26.84 -26.46 16.65
CA LEU A 898 27.38 -27.59 17.43
C LEU A 898 28.24 -28.52 16.57
N GLU A 899 27.80 -28.82 15.34
CA GLU A 899 28.60 -29.59 14.38
C GLU A 899 29.90 -28.88 14.01
N ARG A 900 29.87 -27.56 13.79
CA ARG A 900 31.08 -26.75 13.53
C ARG A 900 32.02 -26.72 14.73
N TYR A 901 31.49 -26.60 15.94
CA TYR A 901 32.27 -26.68 17.17
C TYR A 901 32.96 -28.05 17.31
N LYS A 902 32.28 -29.15 16.99
CA LYS A 902 32.86 -30.51 16.94
C LYS A 902 34.02 -30.62 15.95
N GLN A 903 33.97 -29.85 14.87
CA GLN A 903 35.04 -29.79 13.86
C GLN A 903 36.20 -28.83 14.25
N GLY A 904 36.16 -28.24 15.45
CA GLY A 904 37.23 -27.40 15.98
C GLY A 904 37.10 -25.91 15.67
N ASP A 905 35.94 -25.44 15.20
CA ASP A 905 35.68 -24.02 14.94
C ASP A 905 35.46 -23.24 16.25
N THR A 906 36.48 -22.50 16.68
CA THR A 906 36.43 -21.66 17.88
C THR A 906 35.46 -20.49 17.75
N GLY A 907 35.13 -20.05 16.53
CA GLY A 907 34.12 -19.00 16.30
C GLY A 907 32.70 -19.50 16.55
N ALA A 908 32.44 -20.78 16.26
CA ALA A 908 31.17 -21.43 16.55
C ALA A 908 30.87 -21.52 18.05
N PHE A 909 31.90 -21.70 18.89
CA PHE A 909 31.76 -21.71 20.35
C PHE A 909 31.20 -20.37 20.87
N ASN A 910 31.72 -19.23 20.42
CA ASN A 910 31.26 -17.91 20.89
C ASN A 910 29.81 -17.64 20.46
N ALA A 911 29.46 -17.97 19.22
CA ALA A 911 28.10 -17.84 18.72
C ALA A 911 27.11 -18.76 19.48
N LEU A 912 27.51 -20.00 19.76
CA LEU A 912 26.72 -20.91 20.59
C LEU A 912 26.55 -20.41 22.03
N ALA A 913 27.61 -19.87 22.62
CA ALA A 913 27.57 -19.32 23.96
C ALA A 913 26.59 -18.14 24.03
N GLU A 914 26.59 -17.23 23.06
CA GLU A 914 25.63 -16.10 23.02
C GLU A 914 24.16 -16.56 22.93
N LEU A 915 23.89 -17.65 22.23
CA LEU A 915 22.54 -18.21 22.08
C LEU A 915 22.08 -18.96 23.33
N ILE A 916 22.95 -19.78 23.94
CA ILE A 916 22.57 -20.71 25.01
C ILE A 916 22.68 -20.05 26.40
N TYR A 917 23.63 -19.13 26.59
CA TYR A 917 23.87 -18.47 27.87
C TYR A 917 22.66 -17.74 28.46
N PRO A 918 21.88 -16.93 27.69
CA PRO A 918 20.70 -16.26 28.23
C PRO A 918 19.63 -17.25 28.72
N GLN A 919 19.51 -18.41 28.07
CA GLN A 919 18.54 -19.44 28.45
C GLN A 919 18.94 -20.10 29.78
N LEU A 920 20.19 -20.55 29.91
CA LEU A 920 20.71 -21.12 31.16
C LEU A 920 20.62 -20.10 32.31
N LYS A 921 21.01 -18.84 32.06
CA LYS A 921 20.93 -17.75 33.04
C LYS A 921 19.50 -17.49 33.50
N SER A 922 18.53 -17.42 32.58
CA SER A 922 17.12 -17.22 32.91
C SER A 922 16.53 -18.36 33.74
N MET A 923 16.97 -19.60 33.50
CA MET A 923 16.53 -20.77 34.26
C MET A 923 17.17 -20.82 35.65
N ALA A 924 18.45 -20.46 35.75
CA ALA A 924 19.17 -20.40 37.02
C ALA A 924 18.51 -19.39 37.97
N GLN A 925 18.26 -18.16 37.48
CA GLN A 925 17.57 -17.10 38.22
C GLN A 925 16.15 -17.47 38.67
N ARG A 926 15.46 -18.35 37.94
CA ARG A 926 14.11 -18.81 38.31
C ARG A 926 14.15 -19.82 39.45
N ARG A 927 15.15 -20.70 39.48
CA ARG A 927 15.29 -21.72 40.53
C ARG A 927 15.79 -21.13 41.85
N THR A 928 16.75 -20.22 41.81
CA THR A 928 17.28 -19.52 43.00
C THR A 928 16.26 -18.60 43.66
N ARG A 929 15.18 -18.20 42.97
CA ARG A 929 14.01 -17.53 43.57
C ARG A 929 13.05 -18.48 44.32
N GLY A 930 13.20 -19.80 44.15
CA GLY A 930 12.44 -20.83 44.87
C GLY A 930 13.27 -21.53 45.94
N GLU A 931 12.64 -22.30 46.84
CA GLU A 931 13.32 -23.05 47.93
C GLU A 931 14.15 -24.26 47.43
N GLY A 932 14.72 -24.22 46.21
CA GLY A 932 15.43 -25.33 45.61
C GLY A 932 16.77 -24.92 45.01
N GLY A 933 17.83 -25.68 45.34
CA GLY A 933 19.18 -25.40 44.84
C GLY A 933 19.35 -25.53 43.32
N LEU A 934 20.45 -24.96 42.80
CA LEU A 934 20.71 -24.73 41.37
C LEU A 934 20.74 -26.00 40.53
N GLY A 935 21.15 -27.15 41.11
CA GLY A 935 21.10 -28.47 40.47
C GLY A 935 21.64 -28.47 39.04
N ALA A 936 22.93 -28.14 38.85
CA ALA A 936 23.51 -27.82 37.54
C ALA A 936 23.19 -28.81 36.40
N THR A 937 23.24 -30.12 36.67
CA THR A 937 22.88 -31.16 35.68
C THR A 937 21.42 -31.10 35.25
N MET A 938 20.52 -30.78 36.17
CA MET A 938 19.11 -30.61 35.88
C MET A 938 18.86 -29.33 35.08
N LEU A 939 19.59 -28.25 35.35
CA LEU A 939 19.49 -27.00 34.58
C LEU A 939 19.88 -27.20 33.11
N VAL A 940 21.03 -27.85 32.88
CA VAL A 940 21.50 -28.21 31.53
C VAL A 940 20.49 -29.12 30.84
N ASN A 941 19.96 -30.11 31.56
CA ASN A 941 18.97 -31.04 31.00
C ASN A 941 17.62 -30.38 30.68
N GLU A 942 17.13 -29.47 31.52
CA GLU A 942 15.89 -28.73 31.24
C GLU A 942 16.04 -27.74 30.09
N THR A 943 17.21 -27.08 29.98
CA THR A 943 17.48 -26.19 28.84
C THR A 943 17.57 -26.99 27.54
N PHE A 944 18.22 -28.17 27.58
CA PHE A 944 18.24 -29.09 26.45
C PHE A 944 16.84 -29.54 26.05
N LEU A 945 16.01 -29.99 27.00
CA LEU A 945 14.64 -30.43 26.71
C LEU A 945 13.77 -29.31 26.15
N LYS A 946 13.96 -28.08 26.64
CA LYS A 946 13.26 -26.90 26.12
C LYS A 946 13.63 -26.63 24.66
N LEU A 947 14.93 -26.59 24.35
CA LEU A 947 15.43 -26.40 22.99
C LEU A 947 15.03 -27.55 22.06
N LEU A 948 15.08 -28.79 22.55
CA LEU A 948 14.59 -29.98 21.85
C LEU A 948 13.09 -29.88 21.54
N SER A 949 12.27 -29.44 22.49
CA SER A 949 10.81 -29.28 22.30
C SER A 949 10.45 -28.14 21.34
N GLY A 950 11.32 -27.12 21.22
CA GLY A 950 11.18 -26.01 20.27
C GLY A 950 11.72 -26.33 18.88
N GLY A 951 12.25 -27.53 18.64
CA GLY A 951 12.88 -27.90 17.37
C GLY A 951 14.25 -27.25 17.13
N GLU A 952 14.82 -26.59 18.15
CA GLU A 952 16.12 -25.93 18.08
C GLU A 952 17.30 -26.87 18.33
N LEU A 953 17.08 -28.12 18.73
CA LEU A 953 18.11 -29.16 18.88
C LEU A 953 17.56 -30.52 18.45
N LYS A 954 18.42 -31.43 18.00
CA LYS A 954 18.09 -32.86 17.86
C LYS A 954 18.47 -33.60 19.13
N PHE A 955 17.80 -34.73 19.38
CA PHE A 955 18.13 -35.57 20.54
C PHE A 955 19.58 -36.09 20.48
N GLU A 956 20.10 -36.29 19.27
CA GLU A 956 21.47 -36.74 18.99
C GLU A 956 22.54 -35.70 19.42
N ASP A 957 22.18 -34.41 19.47
CA ASP A 957 23.09 -33.33 19.87
C ASP A 957 23.31 -33.24 21.38
N ARG A 958 22.60 -34.07 22.16
CA ARG A 958 22.59 -34.05 23.63
C ARG A 958 23.98 -34.02 24.23
N GLN A 959 24.87 -34.90 23.81
CA GLN A 959 26.22 -34.94 24.40
C GLN A 959 27.02 -33.66 24.10
N GLN A 960 26.90 -33.09 22.91
CA GLN A 960 27.66 -31.90 22.52
C GLN A 960 27.11 -30.65 23.20
N PHE A 961 25.78 -30.51 23.23
CA PHE A 961 25.10 -29.46 23.96
C PHE A 961 25.47 -29.49 25.44
N PHE A 962 25.48 -30.66 26.08
CA PHE A 962 25.79 -30.78 27.50
C PHE A 962 27.26 -30.46 27.81
N ALA A 963 28.20 -30.86 26.95
CA ALA A 963 29.61 -30.52 27.12
C ALA A 963 29.84 -29.00 27.01
N LEU A 964 29.22 -28.36 26.02
CA LEU A 964 29.24 -26.91 25.87
C LEU A 964 28.55 -26.22 27.06
N ALA A 965 27.34 -26.64 27.41
CA ALA A 965 26.58 -26.07 28.52
C ALA A 965 27.38 -26.15 29.83
N ALA A 966 28.05 -27.28 30.10
CA ALA A 966 28.93 -27.43 31.25
C ALA A 966 30.08 -26.42 31.26
N SER A 967 30.65 -26.07 30.10
CA SER A 967 31.72 -25.08 29.99
C SER A 967 31.26 -23.64 30.25
N ILE A 968 30.01 -23.29 29.90
CA ILE A 968 29.42 -21.97 30.14
C ILE A 968 28.74 -21.86 31.51
N MET A 969 28.44 -22.99 32.16
CA MET A 969 27.81 -23.02 33.50
C MET A 969 28.63 -22.26 34.54
N ARG A 970 29.95 -22.25 34.42
CA ARG A 970 30.83 -21.47 35.31
C ARG A 970 30.52 -19.97 35.26
N GLN A 971 30.32 -19.41 34.07
CA GLN A 971 29.97 -17.99 33.91
C GLN A 971 28.53 -17.70 34.39
N VAL A 972 27.62 -18.65 34.20
CA VAL A 972 26.25 -18.58 34.74
C VAL A 972 26.27 -18.52 36.27
N ILE A 973 27.14 -19.30 36.92
CA ILE A 973 27.33 -19.31 38.37
C ILE A 973 27.81 -17.93 38.86
N VAL A 974 28.82 -17.35 38.22
CA VAL A 974 29.36 -16.02 38.61
C VAL A 974 28.31 -14.92 38.47
N ASP A 975 27.54 -14.94 37.37
CA ASP A 975 26.46 -13.96 37.16
C ASP A 975 25.31 -14.14 38.15
N GLU A 976 25.02 -15.36 38.59
CA GLU A 976 24.00 -15.62 39.61
C GLU A 976 24.44 -15.13 40.99
N VAL A 977 25.70 -15.36 41.38
CA VAL A 977 26.25 -14.80 42.62
C VAL A 977 26.16 -13.26 42.62
N ARG A 978 26.46 -12.62 41.48
CA ARG A 978 26.29 -11.16 41.33
C ARG A 978 24.83 -10.73 41.48
N TYR A 979 23.90 -11.51 40.92
CA TYR A 979 22.47 -11.26 41.01
C TYR A 979 21.95 -11.35 42.47
N VAL A 980 22.28 -12.42 43.19
CA VAL A 980 21.91 -12.60 44.62
C VAL A 980 22.54 -11.52 45.50
N THR A 981 23.80 -11.16 45.24
CA THR A 981 24.50 -10.08 45.96
C THR A 981 23.88 -8.70 45.70
N ALA A 982 23.41 -8.45 44.48
CA ALA A 982 22.73 -7.20 44.11
C ALA A 982 21.36 -7.05 44.79
N GLN A 983 20.59 -8.14 44.93
CA GLN A 983 19.32 -8.11 45.66
C GLN A 983 19.48 -7.68 47.12
N LYS A 984 20.58 -8.07 47.79
CA LYS A 984 20.90 -7.60 49.15
C LYS A 984 21.14 -6.09 49.24
N ARG A 985 21.63 -5.44 48.18
CA ARG A 985 21.93 -4.00 48.17
C ARG A 985 20.71 -3.12 47.92
N SER A 986 19.61 -3.68 47.39
CA SER A 986 18.40 -2.95 47.04
C SER A 986 17.24 -3.09 48.05
N GLY A 987 17.46 -3.73 49.21
CA GLY A 987 16.43 -3.97 50.24
C GLY A 987 16.76 -3.30 51.57
N SER A 988 15.80 -2.55 52.09
CA SER A 988 15.71 -1.87 53.41
C SER A 988 16.45 -2.49 54.60
N GLU A 989 16.93 -1.63 55.51
CA GLU A 989 17.41 -1.98 56.86
C GLU A 989 16.52 -3.03 57.53
N HIS A 990 17.05 -4.25 57.70
CA HIS A 990 16.56 -5.20 58.68
C HIS A 990 17.60 -5.31 59.80
N THR A 991 17.24 -4.80 60.98
CA THR A 991 17.94 -5.05 62.24
C THR A 991 18.03 -6.55 62.48
N PHE A 992 19.25 -7.09 62.48
CA PHE A 992 19.54 -8.45 62.90
C PHE A 992 19.29 -8.60 64.40
N THR A 993 18.44 -9.55 64.79
CA THR A 993 18.43 -10.11 66.14
C THR A 993 19.13 -11.46 66.11
N ASP A 994 19.88 -11.79 67.17
CA ASP A 994 20.83 -12.92 67.31
C ASP A 994 20.21 -14.34 67.21
N ALA A 995 19.03 -14.51 66.64
CA ALA A 995 18.43 -15.81 66.39
C ALA A 995 18.69 -16.24 64.94
N LYS A 996 19.69 -17.12 64.77
CA LYS A 996 20.03 -17.84 63.53
C LYS A 996 18.80 -18.23 62.70
N ILE A 997 18.72 -17.71 61.48
CA ILE A 997 18.07 -18.39 60.36
C ILE A 997 19.12 -18.45 59.26
N ALA A 998 19.53 -19.67 58.90
CA ALA A 998 20.34 -19.93 57.72
C ALA A 998 19.61 -19.34 56.52
N ASP A 999 20.19 -18.31 55.91
CA ASP A 999 19.71 -17.74 54.65
C ASP A 999 20.11 -18.74 53.54
N PRO A 1000 19.16 -19.52 52.99
CA PRO A 1000 19.49 -20.56 52.01
C PRO A 1000 20.19 -19.97 50.79
N ALA A 1001 19.86 -18.73 50.43
CA ALA A 1001 20.49 -18.01 49.32
C ALA A 1001 21.95 -17.63 49.62
N HIS A 1002 22.31 -17.45 50.89
CA HIS A 1002 23.69 -17.17 51.29
C HIS A 1002 24.55 -18.43 51.32
N GLU A 1003 24.04 -19.54 51.87
CA GLU A 1003 24.74 -20.83 51.84
C GLU A 1003 24.95 -21.32 50.40
N GLU A 1004 23.96 -21.10 49.53
CA GLU A 1004 24.07 -21.45 48.12
C GLU A 1004 25.07 -20.56 47.36
N ALA A 1005 25.08 -19.24 47.60
CA ALA A 1005 26.06 -18.34 47.00
C ALA A 1005 27.51 -18.64 47.46
N GLU A 1006 27.71 -18.99 48.74
CA GLU A 1006 29.03 -19.40 49.24
C GLU A 1006 29.50 -20.73 48.65
N PHE A 1007 28.60 -21.72 48.55
CA PHE A 1007 28.92 -23.00 47.91
C PHE A 1007 29.30 -22.83 46.43
N LEU A 1008 28.58 -21.98 45.71
CA LEU A 1008 28.84 -21.69 44.29
C LEU A 1008 30.18 -20.96 44.07
N LEU A 1009 30.53 -20.02 44.96
CA LEU A 1009 31.85 -19.38 44.96
C LEU A 1009 32.98 -20.36 45.27
N GLN A 1010 32.74 -21.32 46.18
CA GLN A 1010 33.72 -22.36 46.47
C GLN A 1010 33.94 -23.28 45.26
N VAL A 1011 32.88 -23.67 44.53
CA VAL A 1011 33.00 -24.48 43.32
C VAL A 1011 33.77 -23.75 42.22
N ASP A 1012 33.51 -22.46 41.99
CA ASP A 1012 34.25 -21.64 41.01
C ASP A 1012 35.73 -21.49 41.39
N GLN A 1013 36.04 -21.24 42.67
CA GLN A 1013 37.42 -21.17 43.17
C GLN A 1013 38.16 -22.51 43.06
N LEU A 1014 37.49 -23.64 43.32
CA LEU A 1014 38.08 -24.97 43.18
C LEU A 1014 38.41 -25.28 41.70
N LEU A 1015 37.55 -24.87 40.78
CA LEU A 1015 37.77 -24.98 39.35
C LEU A 1015 38.94 -24.11 38.87
N GLU A 1016 39.07 -22.87 39.37
CA GLU A 1016 40.24 -22.03 39.10
C GLU A 1016 41.56 -22.69 39.51
N HIS A 1017 41.58 -23.34 40.67
CA HIS A 1017 42.77 -24.05 41.14
C HIS A 1017 43.09 -25.27 40.27
N LEU A 1018 42.08 -26.06 39.89
CA LEU A 1018 42.26 -27.19 39.00
C LEU A 1018 42.75 -26.77 37.61
N GLU A 1019 42.21 -25.69 37.05
CA GLU A 1019 42.56 -25.20 35.72
C GLU A 1019 44.01 -24.66 35.65
N ARG A 1020 44.48 -24.00 36.72
CA ARG A 1020 45.90 -23.57 36.83
C ARG A 1020 46.87 -24.73 36.83
N ASP A 1021 46.47 -25.86 37.40
CA ASP A 1021 47.32 -27.04 37.51
C ASP A 1021 47.29 -27.89 36.23
N ASP A 1022 46.10 -28.11 35.67
CA ASP A 1022 45.86 -28.90 34.46
C ASP A 1022 44.47 -28.56 33.89
N GLU A 1023 44.45 -27.79 32.80
CA GLU A 1023 43.23 -27.36 32.12
C GLU A 1023 42.36 -28.55 31.69
N GLN A 1024 42.97 -29.66 31.28
CA GLN A 1024 42.25 -30.84 30.84
C GLN A 1024 41.61 -31.59 32.02
N LEU A 1025 42.21 -31.50 33.22
CA LEU A 1025 41.66 -32.00 34.47
C LEU A 1025 40.40 -31.22 34.89
N ALA A 1026 40.40 -29.89 34.71
CA ALA A 1026 39.24 -29.04 34.96
C ALA A 1026 38.09 -29.38 34.00
N ARG A 1027 38.37 -29.59 32.70
CA ARG A 1027 37.35 -29.98 31.70
C ARG A 1027 36.71 -31.34 32.00
N VAL A 1028 37.51 -32.33 32.45
CA VAL A 1028 36.97 -33.62 32.92
C VAL A 1028 36.03 -33.41 34.12
N PHE A 1029 36.36 -32.50 35.03
CA PHE A 1029 35.50 -32.21 36.17
C PHE A 1029 34.17 -31.55 35.75
N GLU A 1030 34.22 -30.54 34.90
CA GLU A 1030 33.02 -29.83 34.40
C GLU A 1030 32.04 -30.76 33.69
N CYS A 1031 32.50 -31.60 32.77
CA CYS A 1031 31.64 -32.56 32.07
C CYS A 1031 30.96 -33.55 33.03
N ARG A 1032 31.69 -34.03 34.04
CA ARG A 1032 31.16 -35.02 34.97
C ARG A 1032 30.28 -34.43 36.06
N TYR A 1033 30.60 -33.23 36.53
CA TYR A 1033 29.88 -32.57 37.61
C TYR A 1033 28.70 -31.74 37.11
N PHE A 1034 28.89 -30.87 36.10
CA PHE A 1034 27.82 -30.02 35.60
C PHE A 1034 26.93 -30.75 34.61
N ALA A 1035 27.48 -31.54 33.68
CA ALA A 1035 26.70 -32.28 32.69
C ALA A 1035 26.31 -33.71 33.13
N GLY A 1036 26.85 -34.22 34.24
CA GLY A 1036 26.51 -35.55 34.76
C GLY A 1036 27.03 -36.72 33.91
N PHE A 1037 28.06 -36.48 33.08
CA PHE A 1037 28.56 -37.51 32.15
C PHE A 1037 29.18 -38.72 32.84
N THR A 1038 28.93 -39.89 32.25
CA THR A 1038 29.68 -41.11 32.52
C THR A 1038 31.12 -41.00 32.00
N THR A 1039 31.97 -41.94 32.42
CA THR A 1039 33.36 -42.02 31.95
C THR A 1039 33.43 -42.13 30.42
N ALA A 1040 32.53 -42.90 29.81
CA ALA A 1040 32.48 -43.09 28.36
C ALA A 1040 32.05 -41.80 27.65
N GLU A 1041 30.99 -41.14 28.12
CA GLU A 1041 30.51 -39.87 27.54
C GLU A 1041 31.54 -38.74 27.68
N THR A 1042 32.26 -38.69 28.81
CA THR A 1042 33.34 -37.70 29.01
C THR A 1042 34.54 -37.97 28.10
N SER A 1043 34.86 -39.25 27.87
CA SER A 1043 35.95 -39.68 26.98
C SER A 1043 35.67 -39.27 25.55
N GLU A 1044 34.44 -39.50 25.10
CA GLU A 1044 33.94 -39.10 23.80
C GLU A 1044 33.92 -37.56 23.64
N ALA A 1045 33.36 -36.85 24.62
CA ALA A 1045 33.23 -35.39 24.56
C ALA A 1045 34.58 -34.66 24.54
N LEU A 1046 35.58 -35.16 25.27
CA LEU A 1046 36.90 -34.51 25.38
C LEU A 1046 37.96 -35.11 24.45
N GLY A 1047 37.61 -36.11 23.64
CA GLY A 1047 38.54 -36.76 22.71
C GLY A 1047 39.72 -37.46 23.38
N ILE A 1048 39.57 -37.92 24.62
CA ILE A 1048 40.61 -38.61 25.40
C ILE A 1048 40.18 -40.02 25.78
N SER A 1049 41.13 -40.92 26.05
CA SER A 1049 40.79 -42.31 26.41
C SER A 1049 39.99 -42.41 27.72
N THR A 1050 39.08 -43.39 27.83
CA THR A 1050 38.32 -43.66 29.06
C THR A 1050 39.22 -43.87 30.28
N ARG A 1051 40.38 -44.51 30.08
CA ARG A 1051 41.40 -44.68 31.11
C ARG A 1051 42.01 -43.35 31.57
N SER A 1052 42.18 -42.39 30.66
CA SER A 1052 42.61 -41.02 30.98
C SER A 1052 41.53 -40.31 31.79
N VAL A 1053 40.26 -40.42 31.39
CA VAL A 1053 39.12 -39.83 32.12
C VAL A 1053 39.02 -40.37 33.54
N GLU A 1054 39.13 -41.69 33.76
CA GLU A 1054 39.06 -42.27 35.11
C GLU A 1054 40.18 -41.77 36.01
N ARG A 1055 41.41 -41.74 35.48
CA ARG A 1055 42.58 -41.24 36.20
C ARG A 1055 42.43 -39.74 36.54
N MET A 1056 42.01 -38.95 35.57
CA MET A 1056 41.83 -37.50 35.73
C MET A 1056 40.67 -37.17 36.66
N TRP A 1057 39.56 -37.91 36.59
CA TRP A 1057 38.45 -37.76 37.50
C TRP A 1057 38.81 -38.15 38.94
N ALA A 1058 39.55 -39.24 39.14
CA ALA A 1058 40.05 -39.62 40.45
C ALA A 1058 40.99 -38.55 41.03
N SER A 1059 41.92 -38.05 40.20
CA SER A 1059 42.83 -36.96 40.58
C SER A 1059 42.09 -35.65 40.89
N ALA A 1060 41.09 -35.26 40.09
CA ALA A 1060 40.28 -34.07 40.34
C ALA A 1060 39.53 -34.17 41.67
N ARG A 1061 38.94 -35.34 41.98
CA ARG A 1061 38.25 -35.59 43.25
C ARG A 1061 39.18 -35.58 44.46
N GLU A 1062 40.37 -36.17 44.36
CA GLU A 1062 41.37 -36.11 45.45
C GLU A 1062 41.86 -34.68 45.69
N ARG A 1063 42.14 -33.92 44.62
CA ARG A 1063 42.59 -32.51 44.73
C ARG A 1063 41.50 -31.61 45.28
N ILE A 1064 40.25 -31.76 44.84
CA ILE A 1064 39.12 -31.03 45.41
C ILE A 1064 38.92 -31.42 46.88
N ALA A 1065 39.00 -32.71 47.22
CA ALA A 1065 38.88 -33.15 48.62
C ALA A 1065 40.01 -32.58 49.50
N ALA A 1066 41.23 -32.46 48.99
CA ALA A 1066 42.35 -31.83 49.69
C ALA A 1066 42.13 -30.30 49.86
N LEU A 1067 41.68 -29.62 48.81
CA LEU A 1067 41.36 -28.18 48.86
C LEU A 1067 40.17 -27.87 49.80
N MET A 1068 39.17 -28.76 49.86
CA MET A 1068 38.05 -28.64 50.81
C MET A 1068 38.44 -28.96 52.25
N GLN A 1069 39.49 -29.75 52.49
CA GLN A 1069 40.06 -29.97 53.83
C GLN A 1069 40.92 -28.79 54.31
N ASP A 1070 41.56 -28.05 53.40
CA ASP A 1070 42.27 -26.81 53.73
C ASP A 1070 41.31 -25.62 53.92
N SER A 1071 40.13 -25.61 53.28
CA SER A 1071 39.10 -24.57 53.47
C SER A 1071 38.23 -24.76 54.72
N THR A 1072 38.37 -25.88 55.43
CA THR A 1072 37.71 -26.15 56.73
C THR A 1072 38.66 -25.97 57.94
N ARG A 1073 39.73 -25.18 57.78
CA ARG A 1073 40.59 -24.68 58.87
C ARG A 1073 40.47 -23.18 59.09
#